data_AF-A0A8D1M299-F1
#
_entry.id   AF-A0A8D1M299-F1
#
_cell.length_a   1.000
_cell.length_b   1.000
_cell.length_c   1.000
_cell.angle_alpha   90.00
_cell.angle_beta   90.00
_cell.angle_gamma   90.00
#
_symmetry.space_group_name_H-M   'P 1'
#
loop_
_entity.id
_entity.type
_entity.pdbx_description
1 polymer ?
#
loop_
_entity_poly.entity_id
_entity_poly.type
_entity_poly.pdbx_seq_one_letter_code
_entity_poly.pdbx_strand_id
1 'polypeptide(L)'
;MRPAGAAAIAGSPARDMSLCGELLQAPPSLVSQPPAAAPSGPQLIAAAGATLNRLPEPLLRRLSGSLDRAPEGRGWRKLAEVAGSRGRLRLSCLDLEQCSLKVLEPEGSPSLCLLKLLGEKGCTVVELSDFLQALEHTEVLQLLSPPGIKITVNPESKAVLAGEFVKLCCRATGHPFVQYQWFKMNKEIPNGNASELIFNTVHVKDAGFYVCRVNNNFTFEFSQWSQLDVCDVTEVTESFRRSIDGISESKLQICVEPRSQKLMPGSTLVLECVAVGSPIPHYQWFKNESPLTHETKKLYMVPYVDLEHQGTYWCRVYNDRDSQDSKKVEVVIDELNNLGHPDNKEQTAEQPLAKDKVALLIGNMNYWEHPKLKAPLVDVYELTNLLRQLDFKVVSLLDLTEYEMRNAVDEFLLLLDKGVYGLLYYAGHGYENFGNSFMVPIDAPNPYRSENCLCVQNILKLMQEKETGLNVFLLDMCRKRNDYDDTIPILDALKVTANIVFGYATCQGAEAFEIQHSGLANGIFMKFLKDRLLEEKKITVLLDEVAEDMGKCHLTKGKQALEIRSSLSEKRALTDPIQGTAHSAESLVRNLQWAKAHELPESMCLKFHCGVQIQLGFAAEFSNVMIIYTSIVHKPPDILMCDAYVTDFPLEHLVFTVCLSYQYSGLEDTIEEKQEVNVGKPLIAKLDIHRGLGRKTSFQTCIMCNGPYQSSASTSAGAAHYHSSQDSFCGVYHSHLSNSSNAMPSDSCQCSRTADAFISSHHTHHYSCQFGRSNVPVETTDEIPFSFSDGLRISEK
;
A
#
# COMPACT_ATOMS: atom_id res chain seq x y z
N MET A 1 -58.23 -43.00 17.98
CA MET A 1 -59.51 -42.29 18.24
C MET A 1 -59.33 -40.80 17.94
N ARG A 2 -60.29 -40.18 17.25
CA ARG A 2 -60.73 -38.78 17.49
C ARG A 2 -61.89 -38.84 18.54
N PRO A 3 -62.52 -37.75 19.07
CA PRO A 3 -62.60 -36.37 18.54
C PRO A 3 -62.68 -35.19 19.56
N ALA A 4 -62.87 -33.97 19.01
CA ALA A 4 -63.71 -32.84 19.50
C ALA A 4 -63.40 -32.11 20.84
N GLY A 5 -63.76 -30.82 21.01
CA GLY A 5 -64.31 -29.86 20.02
C GLY A 5 -65.02 -28.63 20.63
N ALA A 6 -65.84 -27.95 19.81
CA ALA A 6 -66.73 -26.78 20.08
C ALA A 6 -66.12 -25.35 20.10
N ALA A 7 -66.88 -24.25 19.97
CA ALA A 7 -67.75 -23.79 18.84
C ALA A 7 -68.44 -22.42 19.13
N ALA A 8 -68.88 -21.70 18.06
CA ALA A 8 -70.00 -20.72 18.03
C ALA A 8 -69.81 -19.31 18.71
N ILE A 9 -70.49 -18.19 18.35
CA ILE A 9 -71.35 -17.80 17.19
C ILE A 9 -71.44 -16.25 17.02
N ALA A 10 -71.60 -15.79 15.75
CA ALA A 10 -72.10 -14.52 15.15
C ALA A 10 -72.27 -13.15 15.88
N GLY A 11 -72.14 -12.05 15.10
CA GLY A 11 -72.64 -10.69 15.45
C GLY A 11 -72.37 -9.59 14.38
N SER A 12 -73.38 -9.19 13.60
CA SER A 12 -73.39 -8.12 12.57
C SER A 12 -74.82 -7.53 12.50
N PRO A 13 -75.19 -6.40 11.81
CA PRO A 13 -74.58 -5.83 10.57
C PRO A 13 -74.69 -4.28 10.34
N ALA A 14 -74.40 -3.84 9.10
CA ALA A 14 -74.97 -2.67 8.38
C ALA A 14 -74.48 -1.25 8.79
N ARG A 15 -74.36 -0.22 7.90
CA ARG A 15 -74.57 -0.02 6.43
C ARG A 15 -74.03 1.40 6.07
N ASP A 16 -73.79 1.87 4.82
CA ASP A 16 -73.73 1.35 3.43
C ASP A 16 -72.99 2.41 2.53
N MET A 17 -72.88 2.16 1.22
CA MET A 17 -72.54 3.09 0.09
C MET A 17 -71.07 3.53 -0.15
N SER A 18 -70.58 3.63 -1.40
CA SER A 18 -70.92 2.87 -2.65
C SER A 18 -69.94 3.20 -3.80
N LEU A 19 -69.73 2.24 -4.74
CA LEU A 19 -69.21 2.40 -6.12
C LEU A 19 -67.75 2.91 -6.26
N CYS A 20 -66.91 2.49 -7.22
CA CYS A 20 -66.90 1.40 -8.22
C CYS A 20 -65.42 1.25 -8.70
N GLY A 21 -64.89 0.12 -9.19
CA GLY A 21 -65.37 -1.25 -9.37
C GLY A 21 -64.17 -2.18 -9.71
N GLU A 22 -64.35 -3.51 -9.64
CA GLU A 22 -63.23 -4.48 -9.53
C GLU A 22 -62.90 -5.29 -10.82
N LEU A 23 -61.96 -6.25 -10.63
CA LEU A 23 -61.74 -7.53 -11.33
C LEU A 23 -60.67 -7.58 -12.45
N LEU A 24 -59.88 -8.66 -12.62
CA LEU A 24 -59.26 -9.66 -11.70
C LEU A 24 -58.38 -10.63 -12.56
N GLN A 25 -57.68 -11.58 -11.91
CA GLN A 25 -57.09 -12.83 -12.45
C GLN A 25 -55.73 -12.82 -13.19
N ALA A 26 -55.03 -13.93 -12.98
CA ALA A 26 -53.83 -14.49 -13.63
C ALA A 26 -53.93 -16.04 -13.53
N PRO A 27 -53.04 -16.89 -14.13
CA PRO A 27 -51.95 -16.63 -15.06
C PRO A 27 -52.40 -16.92 -16.52
N PRO A 28 -51.99 -17.94 -17.32
CA PRO A 28 -51.06 -19.08 -17.16
C PRO A 28 -49.66 -18.83 -17.79
N SER A 29 -48.76 -19.83 -17.71
CA SER A 29 -47.44 -19.86 -18.37
C SER A 29 -47.49 -20.57 -19.74
N LEU A 30 -46.73 -20.08 -20.74
CA LEU A 30 -46.60 -20.73 -22.06
C LEU A 30 -45.19 -20.60 -22.66
N VAL A 31 -44.75 -21.71 -23.26
CA VAL A 31 -43.46 -22.02 -23.91
C VAL A 31 -42.80 -20.86 -24.67
N SER A 32 -41.54 -20.58 -24.36
CA SER A 32 -40.67 -19.71 -25.15
C SER A 32 -40.19 -20.39 -26.45
N GLN A 33 -40.77 -20.01 -27.59
CA GLN A 33 -40.14 -20.24 -28.90
C GLN A 33 -38.93 -19.30 -29.08
N PRO A 34 -37.92 -19.68 -29.89
CA PRO A 34 -36.77 -18.81 -30.17
C PRO A 34 -37.20 -17.53 -30.92
N PRO A 35 -36.55 -16.38 -30.68
CA PRO A 35 -36.86 -15.15 -31.38
C PRO A 35 -36.57 -15.28 -32.88
N ALA A 36 -37.52 -14.84 -33.71
CA ALA A 36 -37.40 -14.91 -35.16
C ALA A 36 -36.27 -14.01 -35.69
N ALA A 37 -35.66 -14.40 -36.80
CA ALA A 37 -34.63 -13.61 -37.47
C ALA A 37 -35.24 -12.29 -38.01
N ALA A 38 -34.85 -11.17 -37.39
CA ALA A 38 -35.12 -9.83 -37.92
C ALA A 38 -34.29 -9.59 -39.21
N PRO A 39 -34.79 -8.80 -40.17
CA PRO A 39 -34.29 -8.84 -41.54
C PRO A 39 -32.91 -8.20 -41.72
N SER A 40 -32.07 -8.86 -42.52
CA SER A 40 -30.76 -8.38 -42.99
C SER A 40 -30.90 -7.26 -44.03
N GLY A 41 -31.28 -6.06 -43.57
CA GLY A 41 -31.21 -4.84 -44.38
C GLY A 41 -29.76 -4.34 -44.51
N PRO A 42 -29.26 -4.00 -45.71
CA PRO A 42 -27.88 -3.53 -45.90
C PRO A 42 -27.73 -2.08 -45.43
N GLN A 43 -27.37 -1.87 -44.16
CA GLN A 43 -26.88 -0.56 -43.70
C GLN A 43 -25.48 -0.31 -44.29
N LEU A 44 -25.46 0.37 -45.44
CA LEU A 44 -24.25 0.67 -46.20
C LEU A 44 -23.30 1.59 -45.43
N ILE A 45 -22.03 1.15 -45.38
CA ILE A 45 -20.96 1.75 -44.58
C ILE A 45 -20.58 3.13 -45.15
N ALA A 46 -20.68 4.16 -44.30
CA ALA A 46 -20.02 5.44 -44.55
C ALA A 46 -18.52 5.32 -44.19
N ALA A 47 -17.73 4.79 -45.12
CA ALA A 47 -16.27 4.75 -44.96
C ALA A 47 -15.68 6.18 -44.87
N ALA A 48 -14.50 6.34 -44.27
CA ALA A 48 -13.84 7.64 -44.01
C ALA A 48 -13.37 8.42 -45.26
N GLY A 49 -13.88 8.07 -46.46
CA GLY A 49 -13.76 8.82 -47.71
C GLY A 49 -15.07 8.88 -48.50
N ALA A 50 -16.21 8.63 -47.86
CA ALA A 50 -17.52 8.66 -48.52
C ALA A 50 -17.89 10.09 -48.98
N THR A 51 -18.33 10.21 -50.22
CA THR A 51 -18.95 11.44 -50.74
C THR A 51 -20.27 11.73 -50.01
N LEU A 52 -20.52 13.01 -49.74
CA LEU A 52 -21.65 13.53 -48.94
C LEU A 52 -23.03 12.99 -49.38
N ASN A 53 -23.24 12.78 -50.69
CA ASN A 53 -24.46 12.19 -51.25
C ASN A 53 -24.69 10.70 -50.91
N ARG A 54 -23.79 10.07 -50.12
CA ARG A 54 -23.96 8.72 -49.56
C ARG A 54 -24.44 8.73 -48.09
N LEU A 55 -24.57 9.90 -47.46
CA LEU A 55 -25.16 9.97 -46.11
C LEU A 55 -26.65 9.62 -46.15
N PRO A 56 -27.21 9.00 -45.08
CA PRO A 56 -28.64 8.75 -44.99
C PRO A 56 -29.46 10.05 -45.05
N GLU A 57 -30.54 10.06 -45.84
CA GLU A 57 -31.45 11.21 -45.96
C GLU A 57 -31.97 11.76 -44.61
N PRO A 58 -32.29 10.93 -43.56
CA PRO A 58 -32.63 11.46 -42.24
C PRO A 58 -31.50 12.24 -41.55
N LEU A 59 -30.23 11.87 -41.79
CA LEU A 59 -29.08 12.62 -41.30
C LEU A 59 -28.90 13.92 -42.09
N LEU A 60 -28.98 13.86 -43.42
CA LEU A 60 -28.94 15.05 -44.28
C LEU A 60 -30.00 16.09 -43.90
N ARG A 61 -31.22 15.67 -43.51
CA ARG A 61 -32.27 16.56 -42.98
C ARG A 61 -31.95 17.17 -41.63
N ARG A 62 -31.28 16.45 -40.72
CA ARG A 62 -30.82 17.00 -39.43
C ARG A 62 -29.69 18.02 -39.59
N LEU A 63 -28.73 17.73 -40.48
CA LEU A 63 -27.63 18.63 -40.82
C LEU A 63 -28.17 19.93 -41.46
N SER A 64 -28.99 19.79 -42.51
CA SER A 64 -29.56 20.94 -43.24
C SER A 64 -30.51 21.79 -42.39
N GLY A 65 -31.44 21.17 -41.66
CA GLY A 65 -32.35 21.90 -40.77
C GLY A 65 -31.65 22.66 -39.65
N SER A 66 -30.42 22.28 -39.29
CA SER A 66 -29.58 23.04 -38.35
C SER A 66 -28.88 24.21 -39.05
N LEU A 67 -28.29 23.98 -40.22
CA LEU A 67 -27.63 25.01 -41.06
C LEU A 67 -28.59 26.09 -41.61
N ASP A 68 -29.88 25.79 -41.74
CA ASP A 68 -30.94 26.76 -42.09
C ASP A 68 -31.40 27.62 -40.89
N ARG A 69 -31.21 27.13 -39.65
CA ARG A 69 -31.55 27.83 -38.40
C ARG A 69 -30.34 28.48 -37.70
N ALA A 70 -29.14 28.25 -38.20
CA ALA A 70 -27.90 28.76 -37.62
C ALA A 70 -27.85 30.30 -37.68
N PRO A 71 -27.22 30.95 -36.68
CA PRO A 71 -27.08 32.40 -36.65
C PRO A 71 -26.21 32.93 -37.81
N GLU A 72 -26.23 34.24 -38.02
CA GLU A 72 -25.36 34.91 -38.99
C GLU A 72 -23.89 34.52 -38.77
N GLY A 73 -23.17 34.32 -39.89
CA GLY A 73 -21.81 33.79 -39.87
C GLY A 73 -21.70 32.26 -39.78
N ARG A 74 -22.74 31.51 -39.38
CA ARG A 74 -22.66 30.02 -39.29
C ARG A 74 -23.64 29.25 -40.18
N GLY A 75 -24.64 29.92 -40.77
CA GLY A 75 -25.56 29.30 -41.74
C GLY A 75 -24.96 28.95 -43.10
N TRP A 76 -25.73 28.24 -43.93
CA TRP A 76 -25.30 27.64 -45.20
C TRP A 76 -24.58 28.56 -46.18
N ARG A 77 -24.88 29.87 -46.20
CA ARG A 77 -24.17 30.83 -47.06
C ARG A 77 -22.68 30.94 -46.70
N LYS A 78 -22.33 30.89 -45.40
CA LYS A 78 -20.93 30.86 -44.96
C LYS A 78 -20.28 29.51 -45.25
N LEU A 79 -21.01 28.40 -45.10
CA LEU A 79 -20.54 27.07 -45.51
C LEU A 79 -20.21 27.01 -47.00
N ALA A 80 -21.01 27.62 -47.87
CA ALA A 80 -20.73 27.71 -49.30
C ALA A 80 -19.49 28.56 -49.61
N GLU A 81 -19.28 29.66 -48.89
CA GLU A 81 -18.08 30.51 -48.99
C GLU A 81 -16.81 29.76 -48.56
N VAL A 82 -16.85 29.12 -47.39
CA VAL A 82 -15.73 28.34 -46.83
C VAL A 82 -15.40 27.13 -47.70
N ALA A 83 -16.40 26.35 -48.13
CA ALA A 83 -16.18 25.24 -49.06
C ALA A 83 -15.62 25.74 -50.41
N GLY A 84 -16.10 26.89 -50.90
CA GLY A 84 -15.64 27.51 -52.14
C GLY A 84 -14.17 27.95 -52.15
N SER A 85 -13.52 28.06 -50.99
CA SER A 85 -12.06 28.26 -50.89
C SER A 85 -11.27 27.07 -51.47
N ARG A 86 -11.75 25.83 -51.28
CA ARG A 86 -11.24 24.63 -51.96
C ARG A 86 -11.84 24.59 -53.36
N GLY A 87 -11.24 25.35 -54.29
CA GLY A 87 -11.82 25.78 -55.57
C GLY A 87 -12.58 24.76 -56.45
N ARG A 88 -12.36 23.45 -56.27
CA ARG A 88 -13.19 22.38 -56.88
C ARG A 88 -14.66 22.39 -56.42
N LEU A 89 -14.92 22.86 -55.19
CA LEU A 89 -16.25 22.98 -54.58
C LEU A 89 -16.87 24.37 -54.78
N ARG A 90 -16.19 25.28 -55.50
CA ARG A 90 -16.69 26.64 -55.72
C ARG A 90 -17.95 26.63 -56.57
N LEU A 91 -19.03 27.14 -55.98
CA LEU A 91 -20.32 27.33 -56.63
C LEU A 91 -20.41 28.71 -57.30
N SER A 92 -21.26 28.83 -58.31
CA SER A 92 -21.58 30.08 -58.98
C SER A 92 -22.68 30.85 -58.26
N CYS A 93 -22.89 32.12 -58.63
CA CYS A 93 -24.00 32.91 -58.08
C CYS A 93 -25.36 32.27 -58.40
N LEU A 94 -25.51 31.70 -59.60
CA LEU A 94 -26.72 31.01 -60.04
C LEU A 94 -27.02 29.75 -59.20
N ASP A 95 -25.99 28.98 -58.82
CA ASP A 95 -26.15 27.81 -57.94
C ASP A 95 -26.66 28.24 -56.55
N LEU A 96 -26.10 29.33 -56.00
CA LEU A 96 -26.48 29.87 -54.69
C LEU A 96 -27.85 30.55 -54.70
N GLU A 97 -28.26 31.15 -55.82
CA GLU A 97 -29.62 31.62 -56.07
C GLU A 97 -30.61 30.46 -56.12
N GLN A 98 -30.28 29.36 -56.82
CA GLN A 98 -31.10 28.15 -56.84
C GLN A 98 -31.25 27.51 -55.45
N CYS A 99 -30.19 27.43 -54.64
CA CYS A 99 -30.32 27.05 -53.23
C CYS A 99 -31.23 28.02 -52.46
N SER A 100 -31.05 29.33 -52.65
CA SER A 100 -31.84 30.35 -51.95
C SER A 100 -33.33 30.28 -52.28
N LEU A 101 -33.71 29.93 -53.51
CA LEU A 101 -35.10 29.81 -53.95
C LEU A 101 -35.84 28.62 -53.32
N LYS A 102 -35.12 27.64 -52.74
CA LYS A 102 -35.75 26.50 -52.06
C LYS A 102 -36.57 26.88 -50.82
N VAL A 103 -36.37 28.06 -50.25
CA VAL A 103 -37.23 28.59 -49.18
C VAL A 103 -38.69 28.84 -49.61
N LEU A 104 -38.97 28.82 -50.92
CA LEU A 104 -40.32 28.98 -51.49
C LEU A 104 -41.08 27.65 -51.65
N GLU A 105 -40.43 26.50 -51.45
CA GLU A 105 -41.05 25.18 -51.48
C GLU A 105 -41.46 24.76 -50.06
N PRO A 106 -42.66 24.20 -49.81
CA PRO A 106 -43.16 23.93 -48.45
C PRO A 106 -42.28 23.01 -47.58
N GLU A 107 -41.51 22.12 -48.21
CA GLU A 107 -40.54 21.20 -47.59
C GLU A 107 -39.10 21.50 -48.05
N GLY A 108 -38.87 22.70 -48.59
CA GLY A 108 -37.62 23.09 -49.23
C GLY A 108 -36.60 23.66 -48.25
N SER A 109 -35.36 23.17 -48.37
CA SER A 109 -34.23 23.59 -47.53
C SER A 109 -33.08 24.08 -48.41
N PRO A 110 -32.69 25.37 -48.31
CA PRO A 110 -31.49 25.90 -48.96
C PRO A 110 -30.23 25.13 -48.56
N SER A 111 -30.08 24.79 -47.28
CA SER A 111 -28.97 23.96 -46.79
C SER A 111 -28.94 22.56 -47.40
N LEU A 112 -30.09 21.89 -47.55
CA LEU A 112 -30.17 20.56 -48.16
C LEU A 112 -29.82 20.59 -49.65
N CYS A 113 -30.19 21.68 -50.33
CA CYS A 113 -29.78 21.92 -51.71
C CYS A 113 -28.26 22.13 -51.82
N LEU A 114 -27.67 22.96 -50.95
CA LEU A 114 -26.22 23.17 -50.88
C LEU A 114 -25.47 21.85 -50.63
N LEU A 115 -25.88 21.07 -49.62
CA LEU A 115 -25.20 19.81 -49.28
C LEU A 115 -25.24 18.81 -50.45
N LYS A 116 -26.33 18.76 -51.23
CA LYS A 116 -26.45 17.91 -52.41
C LYS A 116 -25.53 18.38 -53.55
N LEU A 117 -25.46 19.68 -53.83
CA LEU A 117 -24.52 20.26 -54.80
C LEU A 117 -23.05 20.05 -54.40
N LEU A 118 -22.70 20.23 -53.11
CA LEU A 118 -21.36 19.95 -52.60
C LEU A 118 -21.00 18.46 -52.77
N GLY A 119 -21.95 17.55 -52.52
CA GLY A 119 -21.78 16.12 -52.76
C GLY A 119 -21.61 15.76 -54.25
N GLU A 120 -22.28 16.47 -55.17
CA GLU A 120 -22.11 16.33 -56.61
C GLU A 120 -20.74 16.85 -57.09
N LYS A 121 -20.22 17.91 -56.48
CA LYS A 121 -18.82 18.37 -56.64
C LYS A 121 -17.80 17.46 -55.92
N GLY A 122 -18.24 16.36 -55.33
CA GLY A 122 -17.40 15.37 -54.68
C GLY A 122 -16.86 15.79 -53.31
N CYS A 123 -17.59 16.60 -52.53
CA CYS A 123 -17.28 16.82 -51.12
C CYS A 123 -17.42 15.51 -50.34
N THR A 124 -16.43 15.15 -49.54
CA THR A 124 -16.53 14.00 -48.61
C THR A 124 -17.07 14.43 -47.24
N VAL A 125 -17.44 13.46 -46.41
CA VAL A 125 -17.89 13.71 -45.03
C VAL A 125 -16.78 14.34 -44.18
N VAL A 126 -15.52 13.92 -44.37
CA VAL A 126 -14.36 14.49 -43.66
C VAL A 126 -14.22 15.98 -43.99
N GLU A 127 -14.30 16.35 -45.26
CA GLU A 127 -14.15 17.75 -45.66
C GLU A 127 -15.34 18.62 -45.24
N LEU A 128 -16.55 18.05 -45.17
CA LEU A 128 -17.67 18.74 -44.54
C LEU A 128 -17.40 18.99 -43.05
N SER A 129 -16.81 18.03 -42.33
CA SER A 129 -16.36 18.24 -40.95
C SER A 129 -15.27 19.31 -40.86
N ASP A 130 -14.28 19.34 -41.76
CA ASP A 130 -13.27 20.42 -41.83
C ASP A 130 -13.95 21.81 -41.92
N PHE A 131 -14.95 21.95 -42.80
CA PHE A 131 -15.64 23.21 -42.99
C PHE A 131 -16.53 23.59 -41.79
N LEU A 132 -17.19 22.62 -41.16
CA LEU A 132 -18.01 22.84 -39.96
C LEU A 132 -17.15 23.19 -38.73
N GLN A 133 -15.95 22.61 -38.62
CA GLN A 133 -14.93 22.98 -37.63
C GLN A 133 -14.48 24.42 -37.86
N ALA A 134 -14.16 24.81 -39.10
CA ALA A 134 -13.80 26.18 -39.50
C ALA A 134 -14.96 27.20 -39.43
N LEU A 135 -16.17 26.76 -39.08
CA LEU A 135 -17.34 27.59 -38.80
C LEU A 135 -17.75 27.55 -37.31
N GLU A 136 -16.97 26.88 -36.45
CA GLU A 136 -17.30 26.67 -35.03
C GLU A 136 -18.73 26.11 -34.82
N HIS A 137 -19.21 25.26 -35.74
CA HIS A 137 -20.57 24.74 -35.73
C HIS A 137 -20.65 23.36 -35.05
N THR A 138 -20.20 23.31 -33.80
CA THR A 138 -20.03 22.10 -32.98
C THR A 138 -21.25 21.18 -32.96
N GLU A 139 -22.47 21.72 -32.83
CA GLU A 139 -23.72 20.94 -32.87
C GLU A 139 -23.88 20.10 -34.14
N VAL A 140 -23.52 20.65 -35.30
CA VAL A 140 -23.66 19.97 -36.61
C VAL A 140 -22.51 19.01 -36.84
N LEU A 141 -21.34 19.30 -36.28
CA LEU A 141 -20.18 18.40 -36.29
C LEU A 141 -20.43 17.14 -35.42
N GLN A 142 -21.08 17.29 -34.26
CA GLN A 142 -21.52 16.15 -33.44
C GLN A 142 -22.51 15.21 -34.16
N LEU A 143 -23.28 15.71 -35.14
CA LEU A 143 -24.15 14.86 -35.97
C LEU A 143 -23.38 13.98 -36.96
N LEU A 144 -22.12 14.32 -37.26
CA LEU A 144 -21.24 13.54 -38.14
C LEU A 144 -20.33 12.57 -37.35
N SER A 145 -20.18 12.75 -36.04
CA SER A 145 -19.45 11.84 -35.16
C SER A 145 -20.24 10.55 -34.90
N PRO A 146 -19.61 9.36 -34.99
CA PRO A 146 -20.27 8.11 -34.61
C PRO A 146 -20.48 8.04 -33.09
N PRO A 147 -21.51 7.33 -32.60
CA PRO A 147 -21.69 7.10 -31.17
C PRO A 147 -20.51 6.29 -30.61
N GLY A 148 -19.87 6.83 -29.57
CA GLY A 148 -18.76 6.20 -28.87
C GLY A 148 -19.14 4.89 -28.18
N ILE A 149 -18.14 4.23 -27.62
CA ILE A 149 -18.35 2.99 -26.87
C ILE A 149 -19.13 3.30 -25.58
N LYS A 150 -20.10 2.44 -25.26
CA LYS A 150 -20.82 2.48 -24.00
C LYS A 150 -20.86 1.09 -23.38
N ILE A 151 -20.25 0.95 -22.21
CA ILE A 151 -20.35 -0.25 -21.39
C ILE A 151 -21.76 -0.31 -20.77
N THR A 152 -22.40 -1.46 -20.88
CA THR A 152 -23.80 -1.72 -20.49
C THR A 152 -23.92 -2.73 -19.36
N VAL A 153 -22.90 -3.57 -19.15
CA VAL A 153 -22.73 -4.43 -17.98
C VAL A 153 -21.26 -4.38 -17.58
N ASN A 154 -20.98 -3.95 -16.35
CA ASN A 154 -19.66 -4.07 -15.73
C ASN A 154 -19.52 -5.44 -15.04
N PRO A 155 -18.30 -5.97 -14.89
CA PRO A 155 -18.09 -7.16 -14.08
C PRO A 155 -18.36 -6.88 -12.61
N GLU A 156 -18.99 -7.85 -11.95
CA GLU A 156 -19.33 -7.78 -10.54
C GLU A 156 -18.22 -8.42 -9.71
N SER A 157 -17.75 -7.75 -8.65
CA SER A 157 -16.80 -8.32 -7.69
C SER A 157 -17.42 -9.50 -6.95
N LYS A 158 -16.64 -10.57 -6.71
CA LYS A 158 -17.12 -11.81 -6.06
C LYS A 158 -16.10 -12.39 -5.09
N ALA A 159 -16.57 -13.05 -4.05
CA ALA A 159 -15.78 -14.03 -3.30
C ALA A 159 -16.29 -15.45 -3.56
N VAL A 160 -15.37 -16.39 -3.76
CA VAL A 160 -15.61 -17.79 -4.17
C VAL A 160 -14.64 -18.73 -3.45
N LEU A 161 -14.91 -20.04 -3.47
CA LEU A 161 -13.98 -21.06 -2.98
C LEU A 161 -12.99 -21.49 -4.07
N ALA A 162 -11.78 -21.87 -3.65
CA ALA A 162 -10.83 -22.55 -4.53
C ALA A 162 -11.45 -23.85 -5.09
N GLY A 163 -11.34 -24.03 -6.40
CA GLY A 163 -11.96 -25.13 -7.16
C GLY A 163 -13.27 -24.77 -7.88
N GLU A 164 -13.94 -23.68 -7.53
CA GLU A 164 -15.23 -23.30 -8.14
C GLU A 164 -15.11 -22.80 -9.59
N PHE A 165 -16.24 -22.87 -10.31
CA PHE A 165 -16.42 -22.22 -11.61
C PHE A 165 -16.70 -20.72 -11.40
N VAL A 166 -15.99 -19.85 -12.12
CA VAL A 166 -16.14 -18.39 -12.00
C VAL A 166 -16.33 -17.77 -13.37
N LYS A 167 -17.27 -16.82 -13.45
CA LYS A 167 -17.49 -15.99 -14.63
C LYS A 167 -17.59 -14.51 -14.29
N LEU A 168 -16.75 -13.69 -14.93
CA LEU A 168 -16.83 -12.23 -14.93
C LEU A 168 -17.37 -11.77 -16.29
N CYS A 169 -18.38 -10.90 -16.29
CA CYS A 169 -19.07 -10.46 -17.50
C CYS A 169 -18.87 -8.95 -17.73
N CYS A 170 -18.34 -8.57 -18.90
CA CYS A 170 -18.35 -7.19 -19.39
C CYS A 170 -19.09 -7.15 -20.72
N ARG A 171 -20.12 -6.30 -20.83
CA ARG A 171 -20.90 -6.16 -22.08
C ARG A 171 -20.99 -4.69 -22.44
N ALA A 172 -20.90 -4.40 -23.73
CA ALA A 172 -20.87 -3.04 -24.25
C ALA A 172 -21.52 -2.94 -25.63
N THR A 173 -21.80 -1.70 -26.03
CA THR A 173 -22.24 -1.31 -27.36
C THR A 173 -21.27 -0.30 -27.95
N GLY A 174 -21.12 -0.29 -29.27
CA GLY A 174 -20.22 0.61 -29.99
C GLY A 174 -20.23 0.29 -31.49
N HIS A 175 -20.04 1.29 -32.33
CA HIS A 175 -20.07 1.16 -33.79
C HIS A 175 -18.65 1.08 -34.37
N PRO A 176 -18.37 0.27 -35.42
CA PRO A 176 -19.29 -0.66 -36.10
C PRO A 176 -19.54 -1.96 -35.33
N PHE A 177 -18.61 -2.34 -34.45
CA PHE A 177 -18.69 -3.46 -33.52
C PHE A 177 -17.73 -3.20 -32.35
N VAL A 178 -17.84 -3.99 -31.28
CA VAL A 178 -16.91 -3.94 -30.13
C VAL A 178 -16.09 -5.23 -30.01
N GLN A 179 -14.84 -5.08 -29.62
CA GLN A 179 -13.93 -6.14 -29.22
C GLN A 179 -13.56 -5.95 -27.75
N TYR A 180 -13.29 -7.06 -27.06
CA TYR A 180 -12.97 -7.09 -25.63
C TYR A 180 -11.52 -7.53 -25.43
N GLN A 181 -10.88 -7.06 -24.36
CA GLN A 181 -9.64 -7.64 -23.87
C GLN A 181 -9.55 -7.50 -22.34
N TRP A 182 -9.38 -8.60 -21.62
CA TRP A 182 -9.28 -8.64 -20.17
C TRP A 182 -7.84 -8.47 -19.69
N PHE A 183 -7.72 -7.81 -18.55
CA PHE A 183 -6.49 -7.56 -17.81
C PHE A 183 -6.67 -8.01 -16.35
N LYS A 184 -5.61 -8.55 -15.75
CA LYS A 184 -5.48 -8.75 -14.30
C LYS A 184 -4.43 -7.78 -13.79
N MET A 185 -4.82 -6.83 -12.92
CA MET A 185 -4.04 -5.61 -12.69
C MET A 185 -3.61 -4.99 -14.03
N ASN A 186 -2.33 -4.64 -14.20
CA ASN A 186 -1.77 -4.10 -15.44
C ASN A 186 -1.46 -5.15 -16.53
N LYS A 187 -1.66 -6.46 -16.29
CA LYS A 187 -1.23 -7.53 -17.20
C LYS A 187 -2.37 -8.06 -18.06
N GLU A 188 -2.17 -8.05 -19.38
CA GLU A 188 -3.12 -8.63 -20.34
C GLU A 188 -3.27 -10.15 -20.15
N ILE A 189 -4.50 -10.65 -20.21
CA ILE A 189 -4.82 -12.08 -20.06
C ILE A 189 -4.84 -12.75 -21.44
N PRO A 190 -3.95 -13.75 -21.70
CA PRO A 190 -3.94 -14.47 -22.97
C PRO A 190 -5.29 -15.12 -23.28
N ASN A 191 -5.80 -14.89 -24.50
CA ASN A 191 -7.13 -15.32 -24.96
C ASN A 191 -8.33 -14.74 -24.18
N GLY A 192 -8.10 -13.76 -23.30
CA GLY A 192 -9.17 -13.00 -22.62
C GLY A 192 -9.85 -11.99 -23.55
N ASN A 193 -10.27 -12.39 -24.75
CA ASN A 193 -10.77 -11.47 -25.80
C ASN A 193 -12.30 -11.50 -26.00
N ALA A 194 -13.02 -12.17 -25.10
CA ALA A 194 -14.48 -12.28 -25.10
C ALA A 194 -15.15 -11.35 -24.06
N SER A 195 -16.45 -11.13 -24.20
CA SER A 195 -17.29 -10.41 -23.22
C SER A 195 -17.41 -11.11 -21.86
N GLU A 196 -16.97 -12.36 -21.76
CA GLU A 196 -17.01 -13.14 -20.50
C GLU A 196 -15.64 -13.78 -20.26
N LEU A 197 -15.04 -13.49 -19.11
CA LEU A 197 -13.82 -14.16 -18.63
C LEU A 197 -14.24 -15.33 -17.74
N ILE A 198 -13.80 -16.54 -18.10
CA ILE A 198 -14.26 -17.80 -17.50
C ILE A 198 -13.08 -18.55 -16.89
N PHE A 199 -13.23 -18.92 -15.62
CA PHE A 199 -12.34 -19.86 -14.92
C PHE A 199 -13.13 -21.15 -14.70
N ASN A 200 -12.75 -22.24 -15.38
CA ASN A 200 -13.39 -23.54 -15.19
C ASN A 200 -13.14 -24.14 -13.80
N THR A 201 -12.05 -23.73 -13.16
CA THR A 201 -11.61 -24.14 -11.82
C THR A 201 -10.70 -23.02 -11.31
N VAL A 202 -11.16 -22.22 -10.35
CA VAL A 202 -10.42 -21.07 -9.83
C VAL A 202 -9.41 -21.49 -8.75
N HIS A 203 -8.25 -20.85 -8.69
CA HIS A 203 -7.19 -21.10 -7.71
C HIS A 203 -6.83 -19.81 -6.95
N VAL A 204 -6.15 -19.89 -5.81
CA VAL A 204 -5.74 -18.71 -5.01
C VAL A 204 -4.93 -17.70 -5.85
N LYS A 205 -4.03 -18.19 -6.71
CA LYS A 205 -3.24 -17.36 -7.67
C LYS A 205 -4.11 -16.55 -8.65
N ASP A 206 -5.38 -16.92 -8.83
CA ASP A 206 -6.33 -16.25 -9.72
C ASP A 206 -7.07 -15.11 -8.98
N ALA A 207 -6.95 -14.98 -7.65
CA ALA A 207 -7.48 -13.83 -6.91
C ALA A 207 -6.79 -12.51 -7.30
N GLY A 208 -7.53 -11.40 -7.31
CA GLY A 208 -7.04 -10.06 -7.64
C GLY A 208 -8.08 -9.20 -8.37
N PHE A 209 -7.66 -8.04 -8.87
CA PHE A 209 -8.53 -7.12 -9.60
C PHE A 209 -8.46 -7.33 -11.12
N TYR A 210 -9.62 -7.32 -11.75
CA TYR A 210 -9.84 -7.56 -13.16
C TYR A 210 -10.55 -6.39 -13.83
N VAL A 211 -10.12 -6.01 -15.03
CA VAL A 211 -10.77 -4.99 -15.85
C VAL A 211 -10.86 -5.47 -17.30
N CYS A 212 -11.91 -5.08 -18.01
CA CYS A 212 -12.08 -5.35 -19.42
C CYS A 212 -11.95 -4.05 -20.23
N ARG A 213 -10.99 -4.01 -21.16
CA ARG A 213 -10.90 -2.98 -22.19
C ARG A 213 -11.85 -3.34 -23.32
N VAL A 214 -12.79 -2.47 -23.62
CA VAL A 214 -13.66 -2.56 -24.81
C VAL A 214 -13.12 -1.59 -25.85
N ASN A 215 -12.96 -2.02 -27.11
CA ASN A 215 -12.53 -1.14 -28.20
C ASN A 215 -13.37 -1.34 -29.48
N ASN A 216 -13.35 -0.35 -30.38
CA ASN A 216 -14.06 -0.39 -31.67
C ASN A 216 -13.15 -0.03 -32.87
N ASN A 217 -11.83 -0.22 -32.74
CA ASN A 217 -10.77 0.25 -33.64
C ASN A 217 -10.57 1.78 -33.76
N PHE A 218 -11.46 2.60 -33.21
CA PHE A 218 -11.34 4.08 -33.21
C PHE A 218 -11.12 4.68 -31.81
N THR A 219 -11.71 4.04 -30.81
CA THR A 219 -11.72 4.42 -29.39
C THR A 219 -11.63 3.16 -28.53
N PHE A 220 -11.30 3.33 -27.25
CA PHE A 220 -11.45 2.30 -26.24
C PHE A 220 -12.06 2.88 -24.97
N GLU A 221 -12.70 2.03 -24.18
CA GLU A 221 -13.23 2.30 -22.85
C GLU A 221 -12.84 1.15 -21.91
N PHE A 222 -12.68 1.44 -20.62
CA PHE A 222 -12.42 0.40 -19.61
C PHE A 222 -13.66 0.18 -18.74
N SER A 223 -13.93 -1.08 -18.39
CA SER A 223 -14.96 -1.40 -17.40
C SER A 223 -14.59 -0.86 -16.02
N GLN A 224 -15.56 -0.88 -15.11
CA GLN A 224 -15.23 -0.84 -13.68
C GLN A 224 -14.34 -2.05 -13.32
N TRP A 225 -13.50 -1.88 -12.31
CA TRP A 225 -12.70 -2.96 -11.74
C TRP A 225 -13.58 -3.93 -10.97
N SER A 226 -13.39 -5.23 -11.19
CA SER A 226 -14.01 -6.32 -10.45
C SER A 226 -12.94 -7.03 -9.62
N GLN A 227 -13.17 -7.14 -8.31
CA GLN A 227 -12.33 -7.95 -7.43
C GLN A 227 -12.81 -9.40 -7.45
N LEU A 228 -11.91 -10.34 -7.75
CA LEU A 228 -12.10 -11.76 -7.51
C LEU A 228 -11.30 -12.16 -6.27
N ASP A 229 -12.00 -12.62 -5.24
CA ASP A 229 -11.44 -13.09 -3.97
C ASP A 229 -11.63 -14.61 -3.88
N VAL A 230 -10.56 -15.37 -3.67
CA VAL A 230 -10.56 -16.83 -3.78
C VAL A 230 -10.11 -17.42 -2.44
N CYS A 231 -11.07 -18.02 -1.73
CA CYS A 231 -10.86 -18.58 -0.41
C CYS A 231 -10.42 -20.04 -0.52
N ASP A 232 -9.20 -20.35 -0.08
CA ASP A 232 -8.74 -21.72 0.14
C ASP A 232 -8.98 -22.09 1.61
N VAL A 233 -9.92 -23.00 1.85
CA VAL A 233 -10.45 -23.30 3.19
C VAL A 233 -10.61 -24.81 3.36
N THR A 234 -9.80 -25.37 4.25
CA THR A 234 -9.74 -26.82 4.52
C THR A 234 -10.93 -27.32 5.34
N GLU A 235 -11.47 -26.49 6.25
CA GLU A 235 -12.55 -26.86 7.18
C GLU A 235 -13.89 -26.14 6.90
N VAL A 236 -14.43 -26.33 5.70
CA VAL A 236 -15.76 -25.82 5.32
C VAL A 236 -16.89 -26.51 6.10
N THR A 237 -17.81 -25.72 6.66
CA THR A 237 -18.88 -26.19 7.57
C THR A 237 -19.87 -27.20 6.96
N GLU A 238 -20.43 -28.09 7.79
CA GLU A 238 -21.46 -29.06 7.35
C GLU A 238 -22.71 -28.42 6.72
N SER A 239 -23.06 -27.22 7.18
CA SER A 239 -24.15 -26.40 6.65
C SER A 239 -23.91 -26.00 5.19
N PHE A 240 -22.67 -25.65 4.85
CA PHE A 240 -22.27 -25.40 3.47
C PHE A 240 -22.17 -26.70 2.66
N ARG A 241 -21.57 -27.77 3.23
CA ARG A 241 -21.46 -29.08 2.55
C ARG A 241 -22.80 -29.67 2.11
N ARG A 242 -23.88 -29.43 2.88
CA ARG A 242 -25.26 -29.82 2.53
C ARG A 242 -25.97 -28.87 1.54
N SER A 243 -25.33 -27.78 1.15
CA SER A 243 -25.88 -26.76 0.24
C SER A 243 -25.45 -26.94 -1.22
N ILE A 244 -24.43 -27.75 -1.49
CA ILE A 244 -23.73 -27.82 -2.79
C ILE A 244 -24.66 -28.28 -3.94
N ASP A 245 -25.67 -29.11 -3.65
CA ASP A 245 -26.68 -29.54 -4.62
C ASP A 245 -27.71 -28.43 -4.97
N GLY A 246 -27.27 -27.40 -5.70
CA GLY A 246 -28.16 -26.47 -6.41
C GLY A 246 -28.10 -24.98 -6.01
N ILE A 247 -26.94 -24.46 -5.61
CA ILE A 247 -26.78 -23.03 -5.29
C ILE A 247 -26.86 -22.15 -6.56
N SER A 248 -27.53 -21.00 -6.46
CA SER A 248 -27.43 -19.92 -7.45
C SER A 248 -26.14 -19.12 -7.24
N GLU A 249 -25.37 -18.86 -8.32
CA GLU A 249 -24.05 -18.16 -8.37
C GLU A 249 -24.01 -16.72 -7.78
N SER A 250 -24.99 -16.32 -6.97
CA SER A 250 -25.16 -14.96 -6.47
C SER A 250 -25.64 -14.83 -5.03
N LYS A 251 -25.85 -15.94 -4.30
CA LYS A 251 -26.22 -15.83 -2.88
C LYS A 251 -24.98 -15.63 -2.01
N LEU A 252 -25.10 -14.77 -1.00
CA LEU A 252 -24.16 -14.72 0.12
C LEU A 252 -24.24 -16.03 0.92
N GLN A 253 -23.11 -16.54 1.42
CA GLN A 253 -23.09 -17.68 2.33
C GLN A 253 -21.83 -17.72 3.19
N ILE A 254 -21.98 -17.90 4.50
CA ILE A 254 -20.86 -18.15 5.44
C ILE A 254 -20.38 -19.60 5.27
N CYS A 255 -19.10 -19.77 4.95
CA CYS A 255 -18.43 -21.06 4.72
C CYS A 255 -17.66 -21.53 5.96
N VAL A 256 -16.98 -20.61 6.63
CA VAL A 256 -16.22 -20.81 7.88
C VAL A 256 -16.83 -19.92 8.97
N GLU A 257 -17.09 -20.53 10.12
CA GLU A 257 -17.70 -19.90 11.29
C GLU A 257 -16.66 -19.73 12.40
N PRO A 258 -16.76 -18.66 13.21
CA PRO A 258 -15.87 -18.46 14.34
C PRO A 258 -16.02 -19.58 15.38
N ARG A 259 -15.01 -19.72 16.24
CA ARG A 259 -14.95 -20.75 17.28
C ARG A 259 -14.73 -20.12 18.65
N SER A 260 -15.50 -20.58 19.65
CA SER A 260 -15.32 -20.18 21.05
C SER A 260 -13.92 -20.54 21.53
N GLN A 261 -13.29 -19.66 22.31
CA GLN A 261 -11.92 -19.79 22.78
C GLN A 261 -11.86 -19.53 24.28
N LYS A 262 -11.08 -20.36 25.00
CA LYS A 262 -10.67 -20.06 26.37
C LYS A 262 -9.20 -19.67 26.33
N LEU A 263 -8.92 -18.43 26.71
CA LEU A 263 -7.62 -17.78 26.58
C LEU A 263 -7.11 -17.35 27.96
N MET A 264 -5.80 -17.09 28.04
CA MET A 264 -5.19 -16.38 29.17
C MET A 264 -4.96 -14.91 28.79
N PRO A 265 -4.92 -13.98 29.76
CA PRO A 265 -4.43 -12.62 29.49
C PRO A 265 -3.07 -12.62 28.79
N GLY A 266 -2.92 -11.80 27.75
CA GLY A 266 -1.76 -11.75 26.86
C GLY A 266 -1.78 -12.74 25.67
N SER A 267 -2.83 -13.56 25.52
CA SER A 267 -2.97 -14.46 24.35
C SER A 267 -3.49 -13.73 23.11
N THR A 268 -3.13 -14.22 21.91
CA THR A 268 -3.79 -13.80 20.66
C THR A 268 -5.19 -14.43 20.58
N LEU A 269 -6.23 -13.61 20.50
CA LEU A 269 -7.55 -14.04 20.02
C LEU A 269 -7.58 -13.92 18.50
N VAL A 270 -7.93 -15.01 17.81
CA VAL A 270 -8.18 -15.01 16.36
C VAL A 270 -9.57 -15.56 16.10
N LEU A 271 -10.51 -14.70 15.68
CA LEU A 271 -11.84 -15.12 15.23
C LEU A 271 -11.90 -15.02 13.71
N GLU A 272 -12.18 -16.14 13.06
CA GLU A 272 -12.34 -16.23 11.61
C GLU A 272 -13.81 -16.33 11.22
N CYS A 273 -14.20 -15.56 10.21
CA CYS A 273 -15.47 -15.71 9.50
C CYS A 273 -15.20 -15.53 8.00
N VAL A 274 -15.39 -16.59 7.21
CA VAL A 274 -15.17 -16.57 5.75
C VAL A 274 -16.49 -16.85 5.05
N ALA A 275 -16.75 -16.11 3.98
CA ALA A 275 -17.99 -16.19 3.21
C ALA A 275 -17.73 -16.02 1.71
N VAL A 276 -18.63 -16.56 0.90
CA VAL A 276 -18.68 -16.39 -0.55
C VAL A 276 -19.92 -15.59 -0.94
N GLY A 277 -19.90 -14.95 -2.11
CA GLY A 277 -21.02 -14.16 -2.60
C GLY A 277 -20.73 -13.29 -3.83
N SER A 278 -21.82 -12.83 -4.46
CA SER A 278 -21.84 -11.88 -5.58
C SER A 278 -22.99 -10.88 -5.34
N PRO A 279 -22.72 -9.61 -4.98
CA PRO A 279 -21.41 -8.97 -4.89
C PRO A 279 -20.52 -9.52 -3.77
N ILE A 280 -19.25 -9.13 -3.80
CA ILE A 280 -18.23 -9.52 -2.82
C ILE A 280 -18.69 -9.24 -1.37
N PRO A 281 -18.48 -10.16 -0.42
CA PRO A 281 -18.89 -9.96 0.97
C PRO A 281 -18.06 -8.90 1.71
N HIS A 282 -18.75 -8.07 2.49
CA HIS A 282 -18.21 -7.21 3.53
C HIS A 282 -18.48 -7.81 4.92
N TYR A 283 -17.68 -7.42 5.91
CA TYR A 283 -17.68 -7.97 7.26
C TYR A 283 -17.82 -6.84 8.29
N GLN A 284 -18.41 -7.13 9.44
CA GLN A 284 -18.44 -6.25 10.60
C GLN A 284 -18.52 -7.11 11.87
N TRP A 285 -17.50 -7.04 12.73
CA TRP A 285 -17.48 -7.79 13.98
C TRP A 285 -18.24 -7.07 15.10
N PHE A 286 -18.78 -7.87 16.02
CA PHE A 286 -19.54 -7.46 17.20
C PHE A 286 -19.02 -8.18 18.44
N LYS A 287 -19.10 -7.49 19.58
CA LYS A 287 -18.75 -7.94 20.93
C LYS A 287 -19.85 -7.50 21.88
N ASN A 288 -20.48 -8.44 22.58
CA ASN A 288 -21.60 -8.16 23.50
C ASN A 288 -22.68 -7.26 22.86
N GLU A 289 -23.15 -7.65 21.67
CA GLU A 289 -24.08 -6.93 20.78
C GLU A 289 -23.63 -5.55 20.26
N SER A 290 -22.46 -5.05 20.66
CA SER A 290 -21.92 -3.77 20.23
C SER A 290 -20.97 -3.95 19.03
N PRO A 291 -21.04 -3.12 17.97
CA PRO A 291 -20.14 -3.21 16.83
C PRO A 291 -18.71 -2.79 17.23
N LEU A 292 -17.71 -3.54 16.76
CA LEU A 292 -16.30 -3.21 16.92
C LEU A 292 -15.86 -2.24 15.82
N THR A 293 -15.40 -1.05 16.22
CA THR A 293 -15.06 0.03 15.28
C THR A 293 -13.92 -0.37 14.35
N HIS A 294 -14.13 -0.25 13.04
CA HIS A 294 -13.17 -0.57 11.96
C HIS A 294 -12.82 -2.06 11.78
N GLU A 295 -13.41 -2.97 12.56
CA GLU A 295 -13.20 -4.41 12.43
C GLU A 295 -14.07 -5.02 11.34
N THR A 296 -13.64 -4.82 10.09
CA THR A 296 -14.37 -5.18 8.86
C THR A 296 -13.65 -6.22 7.99
N LYS A 297 -12.86 -7.11 8.60
CA LYS A 297 -12.06 -8.15 7.93
C LYS A 297 -12.62 -9.56 8.20
N LYS A 298 -12.26 -10.52 7.34
CA LYS A 298 -12.53 -11.97 7.55
C LYS A 298 -11.96 -12.50 8.87
N LEU A 299 -10.83 -11.95 9.30
CA LEU A 299 -10.17 -12.26 10.56
C LEU A 299 -10.27 -11.04 11.48
N TYR A 300 -10.92 -11.20 12.63
CA TYR A 300 -10.77 -10.31 13.78
C TYR A 300 -9.65 -10.87 14.65
N MET A 301 -8.66 -10.04 14.97
CA MET A 301 -7.48 -10.45 15.72
C MET A 301 -7.15 -9.44 16.81
N VAL A 302 -7.07 -9.91 18.05
CA VAL A 302 -6.53 -9.14 19.18
C VAL A 302 -5.21 -9.82 19.58
N PRO A 303 -4.05 -9.24 19.29
CA PRO A 303 -2.75 -9.84 19.62
C PRO A 303 -2.53 -10.12 21.10
N TYR A 304 -3.15 -9.33 21.99
CA TYR A 304 -3.04 -9.47 23.44
C TYR A 304 -4.40 -9.23 24.09
N VAL A 305 -5.17 -10.29 24.38
CA VAL A 305 -6.42 -10.14 25.14
C VAL A 305 -6.15 -9.85 26.61
N ASP A 306 -7.06 -9.13 27.26
CA ASP A 306 -7.14 -8.96 28.71
C ASP A 306 -8.60 -9.15 29.18
N LEU A 307 -8.91 -8.92 30.46
CA LEU A 307 -10.28 -9.11 30.97
C LEU A 307 -11.34 -8.29 30.23
N GLU A 308 -11.01 -7.14 29.64
CA GLU A 308 -12.00 -6.35 28.87
C GLU A 308 -12.40 -7.08 27.58
N HIS A 309 -11.54 -7.95 27.06
CA HIS A 309 -11.76 -8.73 25.84
C HIS A 309 -12.64 -9.97 26.03
N GLN A 310 -13.07 -10.28 27.25
CA GLN A 310 -14.03 -11.36 27.51
C GLN A 310 -15.43 -11.01 26.97
N GLY A 311 -16.14 -12.02 26.45
CA GLY A 311 -17.56 -11.91 26.10
C GLY A 311 -17.98 -12.70 24.87
N THR A 312 -19.20 -12.42 24.42
CA THR A 312 -19.82 -13.06 23.26
C THR A 312 -19.47 -12.28 21.98
N TYR A 313 -18.82 -12.93 21.02
CA TYR A 313 -18.46 -12.34 19.73
C TYR A 313 -19.25 -12.97 18.58
N TRP A 314 -19.45 -12.19 17.50
CA TRP A 314 -19.99 -12.66 16.22
C TRP A 314 -19.63 -11.69 15.08
N CYS A 315 -19.74 -12.13 13.84
CA CYS A 315 -19.55 -11.31 12.65
C CYS A 315 -20.86 -11.19 11.88
N ARG A 316 -21.26 -9.97 11.50
CA ARG A 316 -22.21 -9.77 10.40
C ARG A 316 -21.44 -9.82 9.09
N VAL A 317 -21.91 -10.63 8.15
CA VAL A 317 -21.44 -10.61 6.77
C VAL A 317 -22.56 -10.08 5.89
N TYR A 318 -22.27 -9.17 4.97
CA TYR A 318 -23.29 -8.55 4.12
C TYR A 318 -22.75 -8.13 2.75
N ASN A 319 -23.65 -7.95 1.79
CA ASN A 319 -23.39 -7.25 0.53
C ASN A 319 -24.66 -6.47 0.13
N ASP A 320 -24.69 -5.86 -1.06
CA ASP A 320 -25.83 -5.06 -1.54
C ASP A 320 -27.14 -5.87 -1.76
N ARG A 321 -27.15 -7.18 -1.50
CA ARG A 321 -28.28 -8.10 -1.78
C ARG A 321 -28.74 -8.95 -0.59
N ASP A 322 -27.84 -9.33 0.30
CA ASP A 322 -28.10 -10.26 1.41
C ASP A 322 -27.23 -9.94 2.63
N SER A 323 -27.64 -10.37 3.82
CA SER A 323 -26.92 -10.20 5.08
C SER A 323 -27.15 -11.41 5.99
N GLN A 324 -26.06 -11.97 6.51
CA GLN A 324 -26.06 -13.17 7.34
C GLN A 324 -25.15 -12.96 8.56
N ASP A 325 -25.65 -13.31 9.73
CA ASP A 325 -24.88 -13.25 10.98
C ASP A 325 -24.25 -14.61 11.27
N SER A 326 -22.98 -14.62 11.69
CA SER A 326 -22.29 -15.82 12.12
C SER A 326 -22.89 -16.39 13.41
N LYS A 327 -22.51 -17.62 13.75
CA LYS A 327 -22.66 -18.12 15.11
C LYS A 327 -22.03 -17.16 16.11
N LYS A 328 -22.70 -17.04 17.26
CA LYS A 328 -22.16 -16.38 18.45
C LYS A 328 -21.22 -17.33 19.17
N VAL A 329 -20.07 -16.81 19.57
CA VAL A 329 -19.00 -17.58 20.23
C VAL A 329 -18.56 -16.89 21.51
N GLU A 330 -18.18 -17.69 22.50
CA GLU A 330 -17.69 -17.20 23.78
C GLU A 330 -16.17 -17.11 23.76
N VAL A 331 -15.64 -15.94 24.12
CA VAL A 331 -14.23 -15.75 24.47
C VAL A 331 -14.16 -15.61 25.97
N VAL A 332 -13.67 -16.65 26.64
CA VAL A 332 -13.52 -16.71 28.10
C VAL A 332 -12.06 -16.49 28.46
N ILE A 333 -11.80 -15.64 29.44
CA ILE A 333 -10.43 -15.25 29.84
C ILE A 333 -10.24 -15.61 31.31
N ASP A 334 -9.33 -16.56 31.56
CA ASP A 334 -9.17 -17.18 32.87
C ASP A 334 -8.08 -16.50 33.70
N GLU A 335 -8.36 -16.22 34.97
CA GLU A 335 -7.35 -15.75 35.93
C GLU A 335 -6.84 -16.91 36.78
N LEU A 336 -5.53 -16.99 36.97
CA LEU A 336 -4.87 -18.12 37.64
C LEU A 336 -4.93 -18.02 39.18
N ASN A 337 -6.15 -17.82 39.70
CA ASN A 337 -6.46 -17.75 41.12
C ASN A 337 -6.69 -19.14 41.74
N ASN A 338 -5.62 -19.91 41.94
CA ASN A 338 -5.46 -20.79 43.12
C ASN A 338 -4.07 -21.45 43.17
N LEU A 339 -3.28 -21.16 44.21
CA LEU A 339 -2.09 -21.93 44.56
C LEU A 339 -2.50 -23.16 45.38
N GLY A 340 -2.51 -24.33 44.75
CA GLY A 340 -2.84 -25.61 45.39
C GLY A 340 -2.03 -26.78 44.82
N HIS A 341 -1.07 -27.26 45.61
CA HIS A 341 -0.44 -28.58 45.45
C HIS A 341 -1.09 -29.57 46.44
N PRO A 342 -1.00 -30.91 46.27
CA PRO A 342 0.06 -31.60 45.51
C PRO A 342 -0.40 -32.73 44.55
N ASP A 343 0.61 -33.41 44.02
CA ASP A 343 0.65 -34.80 43.51
C ASP A 343 0.21 -35.14 42.06
N ASN A 344 1.21 -35.68 41.34
CA ASN A 344 1.13 -36.56 40.18
C ASN A 344 0.42 -36.09 38.90
N LYS A 345 1.22 -35.47 38.01
CA LYS A 345 1.37 -35.98 36.63
C LYS A 345 2.71 -35.59 35.98
N GLU A 346 3.06 -36.39 34.98
CA GLU A 346 4.39 -36.61 34.39
C GLU A 346 5.13 -35.34 33.89
N GLN A 347 6.47 -35.45 33.85
CA GLN A 347 7.37 -34.42 33.33
C GLN A 347 7.20 -34.23 31.81
N THR A 348 6.30 -33.33 31.42
CA THR A 348 6.39 -32.66 30.11
C THR A 348 7.52 -31.63 30.21
N ALA A 349 8.46 -31.64 29.26
CA ALA A 349 9.57 -30.68 29.27
C ALA A 349 9.04 -29.26 29.03
N GLU A 350 9.43 -28.31 29.87
CA GLU A 350 9.02 -26.91 29.76
C GLU A 350 9.43 -26.34 28.40
N GLN A 351 8.46 -25.82 27.65
CA GLN A 351 8.70 -25.20 26.35
C GLN A 351 9.43 -23.86 26.57
N PRO A 352 10.55 -23.60 25.87
CA PRO A 352 11.26 -22.33 26.01
C PRO A 352 10.39 -21.14 25.61
N LEU A 353 10.52 -20.04 26.36
CA LEU A 353 9.80 -18.78 26.14
C LEU A 353 10.78 -17.63 25.91
N ALA A 354 10.35 -16.63 25.15
CA ALA A 354 11.02 -15.34 24.97
C ALA A 354 10.34 -14.24 25.82
N LYS A 355 11.07 -13.27 26.38
CA LYS A 355 10.44 -12.06 27.00
C LYS A 355 9.80 -11.17 25.93
N ASP A 356 10.39 -11.16 24.73
CA ASP A 356 9.95 -10.43 23.54
C ASP A 356 10.68 -11.00 22.31
N LYS A 357 10.22 -10.71 21.08
CA LYS A 357 10.89 -11.12 19.82
C LYS A 357 11.14 -9.89 18.95
N VAL A 358 12.40 -9.55 18.68
CA VAL A 358 12.81 -8.30 17.98
C VAL A 358 13.83 -8.61 16.89
N ALA A 359 13.66 -8.02 15.70
CA ALA A 359 14.58 -8.21 14.58
C ALA A 359 14.97 -6.89 13.89
N LEU A 360 16.24 -6.78 13.50
CA LEU A 360 16.75 -5.76 12.59
C LEU A 360 17.23 -6.41 11.29
N LEU A 361 16.69 -5.96 10.16
CA LEU A 361 17.02 -6.43 8.82
C LEU A 361 17.60 -5.26 8.01
N ILE A 362 18.80 -5.43 7.44
CA ILE A 362 19.46 -4.43 6.59
C ILE A 362 19.80 -5.04 5.23
N GLY A 363 19.42 -4.36 4.14
CA GLY A 363 19.70 -4.75 2.77
C GLY A 363 20.41 -3.65 1.98
N ASN A 364 21.74 -3.74 1.83
CA ASN A 364 22.54 -2.73 1.13
C ASN A 364 22.83 -3.18 -0.32
N MET A 365 22.50 -2.34 -1.30
CA MET A 365 22.52 -2.64 -2.74
C MET A 365 23.18 -1.54 -3.59
N ASN A 366 22.88 -0.27 -3.29
CA ASN A 366 23.23 0.89 -4.11
C ASN A 366 24.54 1.55 -3.66
N TYR A 367 25.58 0.73 -3.47
CA TYR A 367 26.94 1.19 -3.15
C TYR A 367 27.43 2.25 -4.14
N TRP A 368 28.15 3.25 -3.63
CA TRP A 368 28.64 4.37 -4.43
C TRP A 368 29.92 4.01 -5.18
N GLU A 369 30.85 3.32 -4.52
CA GLU A 369 32.19 3.01 -5.03
C GLU A 369 32.44 1.50 -5.26
N HIS A 370 31.41 0.66 -5.13
CA HIS A 370 31.47 -0.81 -5.18
C HIS A 370 30.39 -1.42 -6.09
N PRO A 371 30.49 -2.70 -6.49
CA PRO A 371 29.48 -3.35 -7.34
C PRO A 371 28.08 -3.35 -6.72
N LYS A 372 27.08 -2.91 -7.49
CA LYS A 372 25.67 -2.92 -7.04
C LYS A 372 25.06 -4.32 -7.04
N LEU A 373 24.21 -4.56 -6.05
CA LEU A 373 23.45 -5.82 -5.86
C LEU A 373 21.96 -5.61 -6.21
N LYS A 374 21.17 -6.70 -6.20
CA LYS A 374 19.72 -6.65 -6.49
C LYS A 374 18.86 -7.53 -5.57
N ALA A 375 19.38 -8.67 -5.13
CA ALA A 375 18.64 -9.58 -4.27
C ALA A 375 18.29 -9.03 -2.87
N PRO A 376 19.09 -8.15 -2.20
CA PRO A 376 18.80 -7.72 -0.84
C PRO A 376 17.40 -7.10 -0.62
N LEU A 377 16.82 -6.40 -1.60
CA LEU A 377 15.43 -5.91 -1.53
C LEU A 377 14.44 -7.05 -1.33
N VAL A 378 14.49 -8.05 -2.21
CA VAL A 378 13.58 -9.22 -2.19
C VAL A 378 13.86 -10.09 -0.97
N ASP A 379 15.13 -10.23 -0.58
CA ASP A 379 15.55 -11.04 0.55
C ASP A 379 15.10 -10.43 1.89
N VAL A 380 15.27 -9.12 2.08
CA VAL A 380 14.78 -8.39 3.27
C VAL A 380 13.26 -8.35 3.31
N TYR A 381 12.58 -8.11 2.19
CA TYR A 381 11.12 -8.06 2.13
C TYR A 381 10.48 -9.39 2.54
N GLU A 382 10.95 -10.50 1.96
CA GLU A 382 10.43 -11.83 2.25
C GLU A 382 10.69 -12.22 3.72
N LEU A 383 11.93 -12.03 4.21
CA LEU A 383 12.28 -12.33 5.61
C LEU A 383 11.47 -11.48 6.60
N THR A 384 11.23 -10.21 6.28
CA THR A 384 10.39 -9.31 7.09
C THR A 384 9.00 -9.91 7.29
N ASN A 385 8.39 -10.43 6.22
CA ASN A 385 7.02 -10.96 6.28
C ASN A 385 6.95 -12.34 6.96
N LEU A 386 8.01 -13.15 6.88
CA LEU A 386 8.09 -14.43 7.61
C LEU A 386 8.35 -14.22 9.11
N LEU A 387 9.24 -13.30 9.49
CA LEU A 387 9.48 -12.98 10.89
C LEU A 387 8.26 -12.30 11.55
N ARG A 388 7.49 -11.49 10.81
CA ARG A 388 6.19 -10.96 11.28
C ARG A 388 5.15 -12.06 11.55
N GLN A 389 5.17 -13.16 10.79
CA GLN A 389 4.34 -14.36 11.08
C GLN A 389 4.82 -15.16 12.30
N LEU A 390 6.04 -14.89 12.78
CA LEU A 390 6.63 -15.45 13.99
C LEU A 390 6.65 -14.44 15.16
N ASP A 391 5.71 -13.49 15.17
CA ASP A 391 5.53 -12.41 16.17
C ASP A 391 6.75 -11.50 16.40
N PHE A 392 7.70 -11.42 15.47
CA PHE A 392 8.83 -10.49 15.63
C PHE A 392 8.42 -9.04 15.35
N LYS A 393 8.85 -8.16 16.25
CA LYS A 393 8.96 -6.71 16.01
C LYS A 393 10.13 -6.47 15.06
N VAL A 394 9.86 -6.52 13.76
CA VAL A 394 10.85 -6.31 12.70
C VAL A 394 11.02 -4.82 12.41
N VAL A 395 12.26 -4.34 12.33
CA VAL A 395 12.65 -3.12 11.62
C VAL A 395 13.38 -3.56 10.35
N SER A 396 12.96 -3.08 9.17
CA SER A 396 13.57 -3.45 7.89
C SER A 396 14.00 -2.22 7.11
N LEU A 397 15.27 -2.19 6.69
CA LEU A 397 15.91 -1.00 6.13
C LEU A 397 16.73 -1.37 4.88
N LEU A 398 16.67 -0.52 3.85
CA LEU A 398 17.50 -0.65 2.65
C LEU A 398 18.51 0.48 2.54
N ASP A 399 19.64 0.20 1.88
CA ASP A 399 20.62 1.19 1.41
C ASP A 399 21.07 2.20 2.47
N LEU A 400 21.66 1.70 3.55
CA LEU A 400 22.12 2.51 4.69
C LEU A 400 23.59 2.91 4.60
N THR A 401 23.87 4.17 4.94
CA THR A 401 25.23 4.67 5.20
C THR A 401 25.81 4.13 6.52
N GLU A 402 27.12 4.27 6.74
CA GLU A 402 27.78 3.83 7.98
C GLU A 402 27.10 4.42 9.22
N TYR A 403 26.80 5.71 9.16
CA TYR A 403 26.15 6.46 10.22
C TYR A 403 24.73 5.94 10.51
N GLU A 404 23.94 5.66 9.48
CA GLU A 404 22.58 5.15 9.62
C GLU A 404 22.55 3.69 10.07
N MET A 405 23.48 2.86 9.60
CA MET A 405 23.66 1.49 10.10
C MET A 405 23.98 1.47 11.59
N ARG A 406 24.86 2.35 12.07
CA ARG A 406 25.18 2.46 13.51
C ARG A 406 23.95 2.85 14.33
N ASN A 407 23.23 3.89 13.91
CA ASN A 407 22.05 4.35 14.63
C ASN A 407 20.86 3.37 14.58
N ALA A 408 20.69 2.64 13.48
CA ALA A 408 19.71 1.55 13.39
C ALA A 408 20.04 0.38 14.34
N VAL A 409 21.33 0.06 14.48
CA VAL A 409 21.82 -0.92 15.46
C VAL A 409 21.63 -0.41 16.90
N ASP A 410 21.87 0.86 17.19
CA ASP A 410 21.65 1.44 18.52
C ASP A 410 20.16 1.43 18.92
N GLU A 411 19.24 1.80 18.03
CA GLU A 411 17.79 1.70 18.26
C GLU A 411 17.34 0.24 18.44
N PHE A 412 17.89 -0.71 17.66
CA PHE A 412 17.67 -2.15 17.87
C PHE A 412 18.17 -2.60 19.26
N LEU A 413 19.36 -2.15 19.67
CA LEU A 413 19.91 -2.44 21.00
C LEU A 413 19.05 -1.84 22.13
N LEU A 414 18.37 -0.70 21.93
CA LEU A 414 17.40 -0.16 22.90
C LEU A 414 16.16 -1.04 23.08
N LEU A 415 15.74 -1.77 22.03
CA LEU A 415 14.65 -2.74 22.09
C LEU A 415 15.05 -4.10 22.72
N LEU A 416 16.32 -4.33 23.03
CA LEU A 416 16.80 -5.56 23.66
C LEU A 416 16.97 -5.44 25.18
N ASP A 417 16.59 -6.52 25.87
CA ASP A 417 16.42 -6.64 27.32
C ASP A 417 16.46 -8.13 27.74
N LYS A 418 16.46 -8.40 29.04
CA LYS A 418 16.66 -9.73 29.62
C LYS A 418 15.66 -10.74 29.10
N GLY A 419 16.14 -11.83 28.49
CA GLY A 419 15.28 -12.87 27.92
C GLY A 419 14.63 -12.54 26.57
N VAL A 420 14.85 -11.35 26.01
CA VAL A 420 14.38 -11.00 24.65
C VAL A 420 15.16 -11.78 23.60
N TYR A 421 14.49 -12.23 22.54
CA TYR A 421 15.13 -12.85 21.38
C TYR A 421 15.48 -11.77 20.37
N GLY A 422 16.78 -11.54 20.15
CA GLY A 422 17.28 -10.58 19.17
C GLY A 422 17.79 -11.29 17.92
N LEU A 423 17.32 -10.86 16.76
CA LEU A 423 17.77 -11.34 15.45
C LEU A 423 18.33 -10.18 14.61
N LEU A 424 19.56 -10.33 14.09
CA LEU A 424 20.12 -9.45 13.06
C LEU A 424 20.23 -10.23 11.75
N TYR A 425 19.65 -9.69 10.67
CA TYR A 425 19.89 -10.14 9.30
C TYR A 425 20.54 -9.03 8.50
N TYR A 426 21.55 -9.38 7.72
CA TYR A 426 22.23 -8.46 6.82
C TYR A 426 22.44 -9.12 5.45
N ALA A 427 22.08 -8.40 4.39
CA ALA A 427 22.36 -8.76 3.00
C ALA A 427 23.10 -7.62 2.29
N GLY A 428 24.28 -7.90 1.77
CA GLY A 428 25.15 -6.89 1.15
C GLY A 428 26.60 -7.33 1.08
N HIS A 429 27.49 -6.41 0.68
CA HIS A 429 28.95 -6.62 0.73
C HIS A 429 29.39 -6.89 2.16
N GLY A 430 30.34 -7.80 2.32
CA GLY A 430 30.89 -8.18 3.61
C GLY A 430 32.27 -8.83 3.50
N TYR A 431 32.99 -8.83 4.61
CA TYR A 431 34.29 -9.48 4.72
C TYR A 431 34.52 -10.06 6.13
N GLU A 432 35.52 -10.95 6.27
CA GLU A 432 35.89 -11.54 7.55
C GLU A 432 37.41 -11.54 7.78
N ASN A 433 37.87 -10.64 8.65
CA ASN A 433 39.27 -10.54 9.05
C ASN A 433 39.47 -11.17 10.43
N PHE A 434 40.36 -12.18 10.49
CA PHE A 434 40.73 -12.90 11.71
C PHE A 434 39.55 -13.54 12.48
N GLY A 435 38.45 -13.87 11.78
CA GLY A 435 37.22 -14.43 12.35
C GLY A 435 36.22 -13.38 12.85
N ASN A 436 36.53 -12.09 12.69
CA ASN A 436 35.58 -10.99 12.91
C ASN A 436 34.94 -10.60 11.58
N SER A 437 33.62 -10.56 11.55
CA SER A 437 32.81 -10.38 10.35
C SER A 437 32.36 -8.91 10.29
N PHE A 438 32.47 -8.29 9.13
CA PHE A 438 32.20 -6.87 8.93
C PHE A 438 31.15 -6.68 7.83
N MET A 439 30.12 -5.88 8.14
CA MET A 439 29.09 -5.44 7.21
C MET A 439 29.52 -4.12 6.58
N VAL A 440 29.40 -4.00 5.25
CA VAL A 440 29.88 -2.85 4.47
C VAL A 440 28.73 -1.88 4.14
N PRO A 441 28.80 -0.60 4.54
CA PRO A 441 27.81 0.42 4.18
C PRO A 441 27.82 0.81 2.70
N ILE A 442 26.76 1.47 2.21
CA ILE A 442 26.71 1.93 0.79
C ILE A 442 27.71 3.04 0.46
N ASP A 443 28.09 3.83 1.46
CA ASP A 443 29.03 4.96 1.38
C ASP A 443 30.49 4.57 1.65
N ALA A 444 30.77 3.27 1.83
CA ALA A 444 32.12 2.78 2.07
C ALA A 444 33.08 3.15 0.92
N PRO A 445 34.23 3.79 1.21
CA PRO A 445 35.19 4.20 0.17
C PRO A 445 35.85 2.99 -0.51
N ASN A 446 36.54 3.21 -1.63
CA ASN A 446 37.28 2.17 -2.33
C ASN A 446 38.79 2.49 -2.37
N PRO A 447 39.65 1.78 -1.61
CA PRO A 447 39.34 0.68 -0.68
C PRO A 447 38.76 1.16 0.67
N TYR A 448 38.06 0.25 1.37
CA TYR A 448 37.56 0.46 2.74
C TYR A 448 38.35 -0.34 3.78
N ARG A 449 38.16 0.05 5.05
CA ARG A 449 38.72 -0.55 6.26
C ARG A 449 37.66 -0.69 7.35
N SER A 450 37.96 -1.46 8.39
CA SER A 450 37.10 -1.73 9.56
C SER A 450 36.48 -0.50 10.21
N GLU A 451 37.19 0.63 10.21
CA GLU A 451 36.71 1.94 10.69
C GLU A 451 35.48 2.45 9.94
N ASN A 452 35.35 2.14 8.63
CA ASN A 452 34.24 2.51 7.74
C ASN A 452 33.10 1.46 7.74
N CYS A 453 33.11 0.52 8.68
CA CYS A 453 32.27 -0.69 8.64
C CYS A 453 31.73 -1.05 10.03
N LEU A 454 30.77 -1.99 10.07
CA LEU A 454 30.18 -2.49 11.30
C LEU A 454 30.65 -3.92 11.59
N CYS A 455 31.48 -4.07 12.63
CA CYS A 455 31.90 -5.37 13.15
C CYS A 455 30.75 -6.05 13.90
N VAL A 456 30.32 -7.22 13.43
CA VAL A 456 29.18 -7.96 13.99
C VAL A 456 29.45 -8.43 15.43
N GLN A 457 30.71 -8.78 15.75
CA GLN A 457 31.11 -9.25 17.07
C GLN A 457 31.01 -8.14 18.15
N ASN A 458 31.15 -6.86 17.78
CA ASN A 458 30.84 -5.74 18.67
C ASN A 458 29.34 -5.66 18.97
N ILE A 459 28.48 -5.84 17.96
CA ILE A 459 27.02 -5.84 18.13
C ILE A 459 26.60 -6.98 19.06
N LEU A 460 27.13 -8.19 18.84
CA LEU A 460 26.91 -9.34 19.73
C LEU A 460 27.31 -9.05 21.19
N LYS A 461 28.46 -8.41 21.43
CA LYS A 461 28.86 -8.01 22.79
C LYS A 461 27.82 -7.10 23.44
N LEU A 462 27.33 -6.09 22.72
CA LEU A 462 26.29 -5.18 23.20
C LEU A 462 24.94 -5.89 23.44
N MET A 463 24.57 -6.87 22.61
CA MET A 463 23.39 -7.71 22.85
C MET A 463 23.54 -8.58 24.11
N GLN A 464 24.72 -9.15 24.37
CA GLN A 464 25.01 -9.88 25.61
C GLN A 464 24.97 -8.99 26.86
N GLU A 465 25.24 -7.70 26.73
CA GLU A 465 25.10 -6.72 27.81
C GLU A 465 23.64 -6.39 28.14
N LYS A 466 22.69 -6.76 27.25
CA LYS A 466 21.23 -6.69 27.50
C LYS A 466 20.63 -7.98 28.10
N GLU A 467 21.42 -9.00 28.40
CA GLU A 467 20.95 -10.31 28.92
C GLU A 467 19.89 -11.02 28.04
N THR A 468 19.94 -10.80 26.72
CA THR A 468 19.05 -11.44 25.72
C THR A 468 18.92 -12.95 25.92
N GLY A 469 17.72 -13.49 25.68
CA GLY A 469 17.42 -14.92 25.80
C GLY A 469 17.92 -15.76 24.62
N LEU A 470 17.97 -15.17 23.43
CA LEU A 470 18.52 -15.76 22.21
C LEU A 470 19.16 -14.67 21.36
N ASN A 471 20.32 -14.98 20.75
CA ASN A 471 21.03 -14.09 19.83
C ASN A 471 21.21 -14.80 18.49
N VAL A 472 20.52 -14.33 17.44
CA VAL A 472 20.60 -14.91 16.09
C VAL A 472 21.21 -13.92 15.11
N PHE A 473 22.24 -14.35 14.38
CA PHE A 473 22.91 -13.57 13.35
C PHE A 473 22.86 -14.32 12.03
N LEU A 474 22.16 -13.75 11.04
CA LEU A 474 21.99 -14.33 9.71
C LEU A 474 22.69 -13.43 8.68
N LEU A 475 23.85 -13.87 8.20
CA LEU A 475 24.78 -13.02 7.43
C LEU A 475 24.86 -13.49 5.97
N ASP A 476 24.19 -12.76 5.09
CA ASP A 476 24.01 -13.03 3.66
C ASP A 476 24.95 -12.17 2.81
N MET A 477 26.25 -12.38 3.04
CA MET A 477 27.35 -11.56 2.55
C MET A 477 28.60 -12.41 2.28
N CYS A 478 29.53 -11.94 1.45
CA CYS A 478 30.85 -12.55 1.32
C CYS A 478 31.63 -12.59 2.65
N ARG A 479 32.56 -13.56 2.76
CA ARG A 479 33.45 -13.73 3.93
C ARG A 479 34.91 -13.89 3.53
N LYS A 480 35.28 -13.28 2.40
CA LYS A 480 36.67 -13.06 1.98
C LYS A 480 37.42 -12.23 3.02
N ARG A 481 38.76 -12.31 3.00
CA ARG A 481 39.63 -11.39 3.74
C ARG A 481 39.67 -10.03 3.01
N ASN A 482 39.65 -8.93 3.76
CA ASN A 482 40.00 -7.60 3.24
C ASN A 482 41.48 -7.34 3.52
N ASP A 483 42.31 -7.32 2.47
CA ASP A 483 43.76 -7.11 2.60
C ASP A 483 44.17 -5.63 2.78
N TYR A 484 43.24 -4.68 2.69
CA TYR A 484 43.49 -3.27 3.04
C TYR A 484 43.29 -2.98 4.53
N ASP A 485 42.65 -3.90 5.27
CA ASP A 485 42.33 -3.80 6.70
C ASP A 485 43.35 -4.59 7.55
N ASP A 486 44.51 -3.96 7.77
CA ASP A 486 45.59 -4.47 8.62
C ASP A 486 45.21 -4.57 10.13
N THR A 487 44.00 -4.16 10.53
CA THR A 487 43.61 -4.18 11.94
C THR A 487 43.49 -5.61 12.46
N ILE A 488 44.06 -5.84 13.64
CA ILE A 488 43.86 -7.06 14.43
C ILE A 488 43.05 -6.65 15.66
N PRO A 489 41.70 -6.58 15.56
CA PRO A 489 40.87 -6.15 16.67
C PRO A 489 40.91 -7.19 17.78
N ILE A 490 41.54 -6.83 18.90
CA ILE A 490 41.51 -7.61 20.15
C ILE A 490 40.23 -7.21 20.88
N LEU A 491 39.12 -7.86 20.55
CA LEU A 491 37.89 -7.75 21.34
C LEU A 491 38.07 -8.47 22.69
N ASP A 492 37.37 -7.99 23.72
CA ASP A 492 37.23 -8.74 24.97
C ASP A 492 36.59 -10.10 24.70
N ALA A 493 36.95 -11.11 25.50
CA ALA A 493 36.32 -12.42 25.42
C ALA A 493 34.81 -12.30 25.68
N LEU A 494 34.00 -12.71 24.69
CA LEU A 494 32.55 -12.76 24.81
C LEU A 494 32.11 -13.62 26.00
N LYS A 495 31.01 -13.23 26.65
CA LYS A 495 30.47 -13.98 27.80
C LYS A 495 29.98 -15.35 27.31
N VAL A 496 30.10 -16.40 28.13
CA VAL A 496 29.54 -17.71 27.80
C VAL A 496 28.05 -17.73 28.15
N THR A 497 27.23 -17.10 27.31
CA THR A 497 25.76 -17.04 27.49
C THR A 497 25.01 -18.27 26.94
N ALA A 498 25.71 -19.16 26.22
CA ALA A 498 25.19 -20.42 25.68
C ALA A 498 23.87 -20.29 24.87
N ASN A 499 23.70 -19.17 24.17
CA ASN A 499 22.46 -18.82 23.46
C ASN A 499 22.67 -18.04 22.15
N ILE A 500 23.85 -18.21 21.54
CA ILE A 500 24.23 -17.50 20.30
C ILE A 500 24.21 -18.47 19.12
N VAL A 501 23.62 -18.05 18.00
CA VAL A 501 23.56 -18.80 16.75
C VAL A 501 23.90 -17.87 15.58
N PHE A 502 24.93 -18.22 14.81
CA PHE A 502 25.21 -17.64 13.51
C PHE A 502 24.83 -18.62 12.41
N GLY A 503 24.07 -18.14 11.42
CA GLY A 503 23.94 -18.76 10.11
C GLY A 503 24.61 -17.87 9.06
N TYR A 504 25.80 -18.27 8.60
CA TYR A 504 26.50 -17.57 7.53
C TYR A 504 26.08 -18.18 6.18
N ALA A 505 25.69 -17.33 5.23
CA ALA A 505 25.31 -17.78 3.89
C ALA A 505 26.44 -18.48 3.13
N THR A 506 27.69 -18.24 3.51
CA THR A 506 28.88 -18.89 2.94
C THR A 506 29.93 -19.21 4.02
N CYS A 507 30.88 -20.09 3.70
CA CYS A 507 31.99 -20.46 4.58
C CYS A 507 33.02 -19.33 4.74
N GLN A 508 33.83 -19.39 5.80
CA GLN A 508 34.94 -18.46 5.99
C GLN A 508 35.91 -18.50 4.79
N GLY A 509 36.25 -17.32 4.26
CA GLY A 509 37.10 -17.16 3.06
C GLY A 509 36.37 -17.30 1.72
N ALA A 510 35.06 -17.59 1.72
CA ALA A 510 34.28 -17.87 0.51
C ALA A 510 33.28 -16.75 0.13
N GLU A 511 32.58 -16.99 -0.98
CA GLU A 511 31.67 -16.06 -1.65
C GLU A 511 30.20 -16.41 -1.36
N ALA A 512 29.34 -15.41 -1.18
CA ALA A 512 27.89 -15.57 -1.20
C ALA A 512 27.34 -15.02 -2.54
N PHE A 513 26.23 -15.56 -3.05
CA PHE A 513 25.76 -15.23 -4.40
C PHE A 513 24.28 -14.81 -4.51
N GLU A 514 24.01 -14.02 -5.54
CA GLU A 514 22.68 -13.69 -6.08
C GLU A 514 22.56 -14.03 -7.59
N ILE A 515 21.37 -13.93 -8.18
CA ILE A 515 21.07 -14.33 -9.56
C ILE A 515 20.84 -13.10 -10.46
N GLN A 516 21.70 -12.90 -11.46
CA GLN A 516 21.79 -11.63 -12.22
C GLN A 516 20.58 -11.30 -13.11
N HIS A 517 19.87 -12.31 -13.59
CA HIS A 517 18.90 -12.18 -14.68
C HIS A 517 17.43 -12.13 -14.26
N SER A 518 17.15 -12.04 -12.97
CA SER A 518 15.79 -12.06 -12.42
C SER A 518 15.67 -11.10 -11.25
N GLY A 519 15.30 -9.84 -11.53
CA GLY A 519 15.22 -8.74 -10.56
C GLY A 519 14.14 -8.85 -9.48
N LEU A 520 13.50 -10.02 -9.36
CA LEU A 520 12.52 -10.36 -8.32
C LEU A 520 12.80 -11.75 -7.71
N ALA A 521 14.04 -12.26 -7.85
CA ALA A 521 14.45 -13.53 -7.27
C ALA A 521 15.32 -13.33 -6.02
N ASN A 522 15.11 -14.21 -5.03
CA ASN A 522 15.93 -14.24 -3.83
C ASN A 522 17.40 -14.61 -4.11
N GLY A 523 18.29 -14.11 -3.25
CA GLY A 523 19.67 -14.60 -3.12
C GLY A 523 19.69 -16.06 -2.67
N ILE A 524 20.82 -16.75 -2.88
CA ILE A 524 20.85 -18.21 -2.74
C ILE A 524 20.54 -18.68 -1.31
N PHE A 525 20.98 -17.96 -0.27
CA PHE A 525 20.66 -18.33 1.11
C PHE A 525 19.18 -18.12 1.43
N MET A 526 18.63 -16.93 1.19
CA MET A 526 17.22 -16.65 1.45
C MET A 526 16.28 -17.59 0.69
N LYS A 527 16.63 -17.95 -0.54
CA LYS A 527 15.88 -18.91 -1.37
C LYS A 527 15.61 -20.25 -0.66
N PHE A 528 16.51 -20.74 0.18
CA PHE A 528 16.32 -21.98 0.93
C PHE A 528 15.89 -21.74 2.39
N LEU A 529 16.33 -20.64 3.00
CA LEU A 529 15.93 -20.27 4.36
C LEU A 529 14.41 -20.07 4.47
N LYS A 530 13.80 -19.40 3.49
CA LYS A 530 12.39 -19.00 3.55
C LYS A 530 11.42 -20.18 3.58
N ASP A 531 11.76 -21.27 2.88
CA ASP A 531 10.95 -22.49 2.83
C ASP A 531 10.97 -23.25 4.18
N ARG A 532 11.90 -22.91 5.08
CA ARG A 532 12.11 -23.59 6.38
C ARG A 532 11.87 -22.72 7.61
N LEU A 533 11.87 -21.39 7.49
CA LEU A 533 11.90 -20.48 8.65
C LEU A 533 10.72 -20.63 9.62
N LEU A 534 9.55 -21.05 9.12
CA LEU A 534 8.32 -21.21 9.90
C LEU A 534 8.21 -22.57 10.62
N GLU A 535 9.18 -23.48 10.48
CA GLU A 535 9.14 -24.79 11.10
C GLU A 535 9.38 -24.72 12.63
N GLU A 536 8.58 -25.46 13.42
CA GLU A 536 8.69 -25.52 14.89
C GLU A 536 9.90 -26.36 15.36
N LYS A 537 11.10 -25.91 15.01
CA LYS A 537 12.38 -26.58 15.28
C LYS A 537 13.35 -25.65 15.98
N LYS A 538 14.22 -26.22 16.84
CA LYS A 538 15.37 -25.49 17.40
C LYS A 538 16.14 -24.86 16.23
N ILE A 539 16.44 -23.56 16.29
CA ILE A 539 16.98 -22.79 15.16
C ILE A 539 18.27 -23.41 14.57
N THR A 540 19.07 -24.10 15.38
CA THR A 540 20.27 -24.82 14.89
C THR A 540 19.93 -26.00 13.97
N VAL A 541 18.81 -26.69 14.19
CA VAL A 541 18.35 -27.83 13.36
C VAL A 541 17.69 -27.32 12.08
N LEU A 542 16.90 -26.25 12.19
CA LEU A 542 16.31 -25.55 11.06
C LEU A 542 17.40 -25.09 10.07
N LEU A 543 18.47 -24.45 10.56
CA LEU A 543 19.59 -24.03 9.73
C LEU A 543 20.39 -25.23 9.15
N ASP A 544 20.46 -26.37 9.83
CA ASP A 544 21.13 -27.58 9.33
C ASP A 544 20.38 -28.18 8.13
N GLU A 545 19.05 -28.22 8.19
CA GLU A 545 18.20 -28.61 7.05
C GLU A 545 18.29 -27.61 5.87
N VAL A 546 18.42 -26.30 6.15
CA VAL A 546 18.72 -25.30 5.11
C VAL A 546 20.12 -25.52 4.50
N ALA A 547 21.11 -25.96 5.27
CA ALA A 547 22.43 -26.32 4.77
C ALA A 547 22.37 -27.54 3.83
N GLU A 548 21.60 -28.57 4.19
CA GLU A 548 21.35 -29.71 3.30
C GLU A 548 20.68 -29.28 2.00
N ASP A 549 19.62 -28.47 2.08
CA ASP A 549 18.84 -28.05 0.91
C ASP A 549 19.66 -27.16 -0.03
N MET A 550 20.46 -26.25 0.51
CA MET A 550 21.41 -25.47 -0.27
C MET A 550 22.54 -26.35 -0.85
N GLY A 551 22.97 -27.39 -0.13
CA GLY A 551 23.93 -28.39 -0.62
C GLY A 551 23.44 -29.24 -1.81
N LYS A 552 22.11 -29.35 -2.00
CA LYS A 552 21.48 -29.98 -3.17
C LYS A 552 21.54 -29.05 -4.41
N CYS A 553 21.81 -27.75 -4.24
CA CYS A 553 21.83 -26.77 -5.33
C CYS A 553 23.05 -26.93 -6.27
N HIS A 554 22.79 -27.13 -7.56
CA HIS A 554 23.87 -27.29 -8.56
C HIS A 554 24.56 -25.96 -8.94
N LEU A 555 23.93 -24.80 -8.71
CA LEU A 555 24.48 -23.48 -9.08
C LEU A 555 25.64 -23.05 -8.17
N THR A 556 25.59 -23.41 -6.89
CA THR A 556 26.55 -23.00 -5.86
C THR A 556 27.46 -24.12 -5.37
N LYS A 557 27.30 -25.35 -5.88
CA LYS A 557 28.09 -26.52 -5.47
C LYS A 557 29.60 -26.26 -5.63
N GLY A 558 30.31 -26.23 -4.50
CA GLY A 558 31.76 -25.95 -4.45
C GLY A 558 32.13 -24.47 -4.49
N LYS A 559 31.16 -23.55 -4.39
CA LYS A 559 31.37 -22.09 -4.29
C LYS A 559 30.80 -21.50 -3.00
N GLN A 560 29.56 -21.86 -2.66
CA GLN A 560 28.84 -21.37 -1.49
C GLN A 560 28.18 -22.56 -0.76
N ALA A 561 28.39 -22.64 0.55
CA ALA A 561 27.78 -23.60 1.46
C ALA A 561 27.54 -22.90 2.80
N LEU A 562 26.45 -23.24 3.49
CA LEU A 562 26.06 -22.56 4.73
C LEU A 562 26.99 -23.00 5.87
N GLU A 563 27.52 -22.05 6.64
CA GLU A 563 28.27 -22.34 7.86
C GLU A 563 27.44 -21.97 9.10
N ILE A 564 27.27 -22.92 10.02
CA ILE A 564 26.57 -22.71 11.29
C ILE A 564 27.62 -22.62 12.40
N ARG A 565 27.63 -21.53 13.18
CA ARG A 565 28.39 -21.45 14.44
C ARG A 565 27.42 -21.22 15.58
N SER A 566 27.31 -22.17 16.50
CA SER A 566 26.33 -22.12 17.60
C SER A 566 26.95 -22.44 18.95
N SER A 567 26.49 -21.72 19.97
CA SER A 567 26.67 -22.03 21.39
C SER A 567 25.34 -22.35 22.08
N LEU A 568 24.22 -22.34 21.35
CA LEU A 568 22.87 -22.51 21.90
C LEU A 568 22.69 -23.90 22.53
N SER A 569 22.68 -23.97 23.86
CA SER A 569 22.45 -25.20 24.61
C SER A 569 20.96 -25.61 24.58
N GLU A 570 20.09 -24.69 24.99
CA GLU A 570 18.64 -24.89 25.15
C GLU A 570 17.91 -25.15 23.83
N LYS A 571 16.66 -25.64 23.89
CA LYS A 571 15.86 -26.03 22.71
C LYS A 571 15.11 -24.86 22.04
N ARG A 572 15.71 -23.65 22.02
CA ARG A 572 15.04 -22.42 21.56
C ARG A 572 14.80 -22.39 20.05
N ALA A 573 13.62 -21.96 19.65
CA ALA A 573 13.16 -21.83 18.25
C ALA A 573 12.69 -20.39 17.96
N LEU A 574 12.57 -20.02 16.68
CA LEU A 574 11.97 -18.72 16.30
C LEU A 574 10.45 -18.70 16.54
N THR A 575 9.84 -19.90 16.56
CA THR A 575 8.44 -20.17 16.90
C THR A 575 8.16 -20.16 18.42
N ASP A 576 9.16 -19.94 19.28
CA ASP A 576 8.94 -19.93 20.73
C ASP A 576 7.90 -18.85 21.13
N PRO A 577 6.97 -19.15 22.06
CA PRO A 577 5.97 -18.18 22.52
C PRO A 577 6.60 -17.02 23.31
N ILE A 578 5.94 -15.86 23.27
CA ILE A 578 6.29 -14.71 24.12
C ILE A 578 5.66 -14.89 25.50
N GLN A 579 6.46 -14.75 26.56
CA GLN A 579 6.04 -14.89 27.94
C GLN A 579 5.14 -13.71 28.35
N GLY A 580 3.87 -14.00 28.69
CA GLY A 580 2.80 -13.04 28.98
C GLY A 580 3.03 -12.11 30.18
N THR A 581 3.98 -11.18 30.07
CA THR A 581 4.34 -10.16 31.06
C THR A 581 4.22 -8.75 30.47
N ALA A 582 3.18 -8.54 29.66
CA ALA A 582 2.95 -7.36 28.83
C ALA A 582 2.84 -6.02 29.58
N HIS A 583 2.73 -6.05 30.92
CA HIS A 583 2.49 -4.87 31.76
C HIS A 583 3.74 -4.32 32.48
N SER A 584 4.96 -4.79 32.19
CA SER A 584 6.17 -4.06 32.62
C SER A 584 6.27 -2.73 31.86
N ALA A 585 6.66 -1.65 32.56
CA ALA A 585 6.84 -0.34 31.92
C ALA A 585 7.90 -0.38 30.80
N GLU A 586 8.90 -1.25 30.92
CA GLU A 586 9.93 -1.51 29.90
C GLU A 586 9.30 -2.05 28.60
N SER A 587 8.35 -2.97 28.73
CA SER A 587 7.63 -3.58 27.60
C SER A 587 6.75 -2.56 26.88
N LEU A 588 6.04 -1.72 27.63
CA LEU A 588 5.23 -0.63 27.09
C LEU A 588 6.08 0.41 26.34
N VAL A 589 7.25 0.77 26.88
CA VAL A 589 8.18 1.69 26.21
C VAL A 589 8.71 1.09 24.91
N ARG A 590 9.16 -0.17 24.91
CA ARG A 590 9.59 -0.87 23.67
C ARG A 590 8.50 -0.92 22.61
N ASN A 591 7.29 -1.32 23.01
CA ASN A 591 6.14 -1.39 22.11
C ASN A 591 5.84 -0.02 21.47
N LEU A 592 5.85 1.05 22.25
CA LEU A 592 5.55 2.40 21.80
C LEU A 592 6.68 3.03 20.96
N GLN A 593 7.94 2.67 21.22
CA GLN A 593 9.09 3.07 20.40
C GLN A 593 9.10 2.37 19.04
N TRP A 594 8.85 1.05 19.01
CA TRP A 594 8.74 0.28 17.75
C TRP A 594 7.49 0.66 16.93
N ALA A 595 6.34 0.89 17.58
CA ALA A 595 5.11 1.29 16.90
C ALA A 595 5.24 2.64 16.19
N LYS A 596 5.89 3.64 16.83
CA LYS A 596 6.20 4.93 16.21
C LYS A 596 6.97 4.77 14.90
N ALA A 597 7.94 3.87 14.85
CA ALA A 597 8.76 3.62 13.65
C ALA A 597 7.99 3.02 12.45
N HIS A 598 6.74 2.57 12.65
CA HIS A 598 5.92 1.89 11.64
C HIS A 598 4.57 2.57 11.35
N GLU A 599 4.28 3.69 12.03
CA GLU A 599 3.07 4.47 11.84
C GLU A 599 3.18 5.34 10.57
N LEU A 600 2.46 4.93 9.52
CA LEU A 600 2.25 5.70 8.27
C LEU A 600 1.45 6.99 8.52
N PRO A 601 1.56 8.00 7.64
CA PRO A 601 0.62 9.12 7.61
C PRO A 601 -0.79 8.67 7.19
N GLU A 602 -1.82 9.38 7.67
CA GLU A 602 -3.20 9.14 7.25
C GLU A 602 -3.43 9.57 5.79
N SER A 603 -4.17 8.77 5.03
CA SER A 603 -4.59 9.11 3.66
C SER A 603 -5.56 10.30 3.66
N MET A 604 -5.27 11.32 2.86
CA MET A 604 -5.97 12.62 2.91
C MET A 604 -6.58 13.02 1.56
N CYS A 605 -7.77 13.63 1.60
CA CYS A 605 -8.47 14.13 0.42
C CYS A 605 -8.27 15.64 0.28
N LEU A 606 -7.40 16.03 -0.65
CA LEU A 606 -7.07 17.42 -0.97
C LEU A 606 -8.16 18.03 -1.85
N LYS A 607 -8.45 19.33 -1.66
CA LYS A 607 -9.51 20.05 -2.37
C LYS A 607 -8.96 21.34 -2.92
N PHE A 608 -8.88 21.42 -4.25
CA PHE A 608 -8.33 22.54 -5.00
C PHE A 608 -9.43 23.58 -5.25
N HIS A 609 -9.06 24.86 -5.39
CA HIS A 609 -9.99 25.97 -5.55
C HIS A 609 -10.86 25.84 -6.81
N CYS A 610 -10.33 25.18 -7.85
CA CYS A 610 -11.05 24.83 -9.06
C CYS A 610 -12.16 23.77 -8.87
N GLY A 611 -12.26 23.14 -7.69
CA GLY A 611 -13.27 22.13 -7.33
C GLY A 611 -12.84 20.67 -7.54
N VAL A 612 -11.64 20.44 -8.06
CA VAL A 612 -11.02 19.10 -8.15
C VAL A 612 -10.71 18.57 -6.74
N GLN A 613 -10.90 17.28 -6.53
CA GLN A 613 -10.52 16.61 -5.28
C GLN A 613 -9.57 15.44 -5.59
N ILE A 614 -8.46 15.38 -4.88
CA ILE A 614 -7.37 14.43 -5.09
C ILE A 614 -7.22 13.61 -3.80
N GLN A 615 -7.34 12.28 -3.90
CA GLN A 615 -6.92 11.40 -2.82
C GLN A 615 -5.40 11.28 -2.88
N LEU A 616 -4.75 11.62 -1.78
CA LEU A 616 -3.36 11.32 -1.50
C LEU A 616 -3.33 10.15 -0.50
N GLY A 617 -2.46 9.18 -0.73
CA GLY A 617 -2.33 7.99 0.11
C GLY A 617 -0.90 7.50 0.23
N PHE A 618 -0.66 6.68 1.24
CA PHE A 618 0.67 6.27 1.70
C PHE A 618 0.71 4.76 1.93
N ALA A 619 1.80 4.11 1.51
CA ALA A 619 2.09 2.71 1.80
C ALA A 619 3.56 2.54 2.22
N ALA A 620 3.85 1.63 3.14
CA ALA A 620 5.21 1.30 3.54
C ALA A 620 5.65 0.00 2.85
N GLU A 621 6.82 0.02 2.22
CA GLU A 621 7.46 -1.18 1.67
C GLU A 621 8.55 -1.68 2.65
N PHE A 622 9.33 -0.75 3.21
CA PHE A 622 10.33 -0.95 4.26
C PHE A 622 10.20 0.16 5.31
N SER A 623 10.82 0.04 6.48
CA SER A 623 10.77 1.07 7.54
C SER A 623 11.37 2.41 7.09
N ASN A 624 12.23 2.45 6.07
CA ASN A 624 12.73 3.67 5.42
C ASN A 624 12.22 3.91 3.99
N VAL A 625 11.28 3.12 3.47
CA VAL A 625 10.75 3.26 2.10
C VAL A 625 9.22 3.38 2.14
N MET A 626 8.73 4.56 1.76
CA MET A 626 7.31 4.89 1.71
C MET A 626 6.91 5.29 0.28
N ILE A 627 5.90 4.61 -0.26
CA ILE A 627 5.26 4.93 -1.53
C ILE A 627 4.17 5.97 -1.28
N ILE A 628 4.22 7.07 -2.03
CA ILE A 628 3.17 8.10 -2.07
C ILE A 628 2.41 7.91 -3.38
N TYR A 629 1.07 7.88 -3.33
CA TYR A 629 0.22 7.78 -4.51
C TYR A 629 -0.90 8.82 -4.51
N THR A 630 -1.25 9.31 -5.70
CA THR A 630 -2.32 10.29 -5.93
C THR A 630 -3.34 9.77 -6.92
N SER A 631 -4.62 10.07 -6.70
CA SER A 631 -5.68 9.84 -7.69
C SER A 631 -6.75 10.94 -7.64
N ILE A 632 -7.26 11.33 -8.81
CA ILE A 632 -8.34 12.33 -8.91
C ILE A 632 -9.67 11.63 -8.62
N VAL A 633 -10.29 11.96 -7.49
CA VAL A 633 -11.58 11.39 -7.03
C VAL A 633 -12.77 12.17 -7.58
N HIS A 634 -12.61 13.47 -7.76
CA HIS A 634 -13.65 14.36 -8.29
C HIS A 634 -13.05 15.36 -9.26
N LYS A 635 -13.62 15.43 -10.48
CA LYS A 635 -13.33 16.45 -11.49
C LYS A 635 -14.64 17.16 -11.85
N PRO A 636 -14.77 18.47 -11.58
CA PRO A 636 -15.91 19.28 -12.03
C PRO A 636 -16.17 19.17 -13.54
N PRO A 637 -17.43 19.27 -14.00
CA PRO A 637 -17.78 19.12 -15.41
C PRO A 637 -17.18 20.21 -16.31
N ASP A 638 -16.91 21.40 -15.74
CA ASP A 638 -16.40 22.56 -16.46
C ASP A 638 -14.90 22.45 -16.77
N ILE A 639 -14.19 21.52 -16.12
CA ILE A 639 -12.78 21.22 -16.38
C ILE A 639 -12.70 20.11 -17.42
N LEU A 640 -12.06 20.38 -18.55
CA LEU A 640 -11.89 19.46 -19.67
C LEU A 640 -10.95 18.31 -19.26
N MET A 641 -9.69 18.66 -18.97
CA MET A 641 -8.63 17.76 -18.53
C MET A 641 -7.95 18.29 -17.27
N CYS A 642 -7.40 17.39 -16.45
CA CYS A 642 -6.55 17.75 -15.33
C CYS A 642 -5.66 16.59 -14.90
N ASP A 643 -4.41 16.90 -14.54
CA ASP A 643 -3.36 15.97 -14.15
C ASP A 643 -2.77 16.37 -12.80
N ALA A 644 -2.51 15.38 -11.96
CA ALA A 644 -2.05 15.53 -10.59
C ALA A 644 -0.69 14.87 -10.39
N TYR A 645 0.28 15.58 -9.79
CA TYR A 645 1.61 15.04 -9.49
C TYR A 645 2.20 15.62 -8.20
N VAL A 646 3.21 14.94 -7.67
CA VAL A 646 3.97 15.34 -6.48
C VAL A 646 5.35 15.87 -6.86
N THR A 647 5.82 16.91 -6.17
CA THR A 647 7.12 17.55 -6.39
C THR A 647 7.63 18.20 -5.11
N ASP A 648 8.86 18.73 -5.14
CA ASP A 648 9.44 19.60 -4.10
C ASP A 648 9.71 18.91 -2.76
N PHE A 649 10.31 17.71 -2.79
CA PHE A 649 10.70 16.94 -1.61
C PHE A 649 12.02 17.44 -0.95
N PRO A 650 12.03 17.93 0.31
CA PRO A 650 13.20 18.37 1.05
C PRO A 650 13.70 17.30 2.04
N LEU A 651 14.79 17.60 2.75
CA LEU A 651 15.60 16.59 3.46
C LEU A 651 15.32 16.43 4.97
N GLU A 652 14.66 17.36 5.66
CA GLU A 652 14.52 17.33 7.14
C GLU A 652 13.13 16.93 7.66
N HIS A 653 12.09 17.22 6.89
CA HIS A 653 10.68 16.94 7.17
C HIS A 653 10.01 16.61 5.85
N LEU A 654 9.08 15.64 5.83
CA LEU A 654 8.36 15.28 4.61
C LEU A 654 7.22 16.28 4.36
N VAL A 655 7.63 17.43 3.83
CA VAL A 655 6.79 18.47 3.24
C VAL A 655 6.93 18.33 1.72
N PHE A 656 5.85 18.38 0.95
CA PHE A 656 5.94 18.29 -0.51
C PHE A 656 4.73 18.96 -1.17
N THR A 657 4.89 19.38 -2.41
CA THR A 657 3.84 20.04 -3.18
C THR A 657 3.04 19.01 -3.97
N VAL A 658 1.72 19.02 -3.84
CA VAL A 658 0.81 18.41 -4.82
C VAL A 658 0.44 19.49 -5.83
N CYS A 659 0.88 19.29 -7.07
CA CYS A 659 0.53 20.14 -8.21
C CYS A 659 -0.68 19.55 -8.94
N LEU A 660 -1.56 20.44 -9.38
CA LEU A 660 -2.69 20.15 -10.25
C LEU A 660 -2.61 21.07 -11.47
N SER A 661 -2.33 20.50 -12.63
CA SER A 661 -2.48 21.18 -13.92
C SER A 661 -3.88 20.89 -14.46
N TYR A 662 -4.62 21.89 -14.92
CA TYR A 662 -6.00 21.72 -15.41
C TYR A 662 -6.40 22.78 -16.44
N GLN A 663 -7.37 22.43 -17.30
CA GLN A 663 -7.87 23.31 -18.36
C GLN A 663 -9.39 23.38 -18.31
N TYR A 664 -9.96 24.59 -18.34
CA TYR A 664 -11.41 24.81 -18.42
C TYR A 664 -11.93 24.62 -19.84
N SER A 665 -13.16 24.13 -19.97
CA SER A 665 -13.85 23.97 -21.25
C SER A 665 -14.04 25.32 -21.94
N GLY A 666 -13.44 25.49 -23.13
CA GLY A 666 -13.49 26.73 -23.91
C GLY A 666 -12.38 27.74 -23.63
N LEU A 667 -11.37 27.40 -22.83
CA LEU A 667 -10.14 28.18 -22.64
C LEU A 667 -8.93 27.38 -23.14
N GLU A 668 -8.01 28.02 -23.87
CA GLU A 668 -6.77 27.37 -24.34
C GLU A 668 -5.67 27.34 -23.27
N ASP A 669 -5.73 28.23 -22.28
CA ASP A 669 -4.75 28.32 -21.20
C ASP A 669 -4.89 27.16 -20.19
N THR A 670 -3.79 26.42 -19.97
CA THR A 670 -3.65 25.50 -18.84
C THR A 670 -3.32 26.29 -17.58
N ILE A 671 -4.06 26.04 -16.50
CA ILE A 671 -3.86 26.63 -15.18
C ILE A 671 -3.15 25.61 -14.29
N GLU A 672 -2.18 26.07 -13.48
CA GLU A 672 -1.48 25.26 -12.49
C GLU A 672 -1.84 25.76 -11.09
N GLU A 673 -2.37 24.89 -10.24
CA GLU A 673 -2.66 25.16 -8.82
C GLU A 673 -1.81 24.21 -7.94
N LYS A 674 -1.36 24.68 -6.78
CA LYS A 674 -0.40 23.98 -5.91
C LYS A 674 -0.85 23.98 -4.47
N GLN A 675 -0.80 22.82 -3.82
CA GLN A 675 -1.06 22.66 -2.39
C GLN A 675 0.14 21.99 -1.72
N GLU A 676 0.74 22.68 -0.75
CA GLU A 676 1.77 22.12 0.12
C GLU A 676 1.13 21.14 1.12
N VAL A 677 1.76 19.97 1.29
CA VAL A 677 1.34 18.90 2.20
C VAL A 677 2.49 18.60 3.15
N ASN A 678 2.23 18.59 4.45
CA ASN A 678 3.22 18.28 5.48
C ASN A 678 2.76 17.06 6.27
N VAL A 679 3.46 15.93 6.13
CA VAL A 679 3.22 14.69 6.91
C VAL A 679 4.24 14.50 8.05
N GLY A 680 4.97 15.57 8.40
CA GLY A 680 5.91 15.61 9.51
C GLY A 680 7.15 14.75 9.27
N LYS A 681 7.22 13.62 9.97
CA LYS A 681 8.27 12.59 9.83
C LYS A 681 7.55 11.23 9.78
N PRO A 682 7.57 10.50 8.66
CA PRO A 682 6.93 9.19 8.55
C PRO A 682 7.88 8.06 9.03
N LEU A 683 7.30 6.92 9.42
CA LEU A 683 8.04 5.66 9.66
C LEU A 683 9.30 5.85 10.51
N ILE A 684 10.46 5.29 10.10
CA ILE A 684 11.72 5.33 10.86
C ILE A 684 12.24 6.76 11.12
N ALA A 685 11.85 7.76 10.32
CA ALA A 685 12.27 9.14 10.54
C ALA A 685 11.76 9.70 11.88
N LYS A 686 10.73 9.08 12.48
CA LYS A 686 10.26 9.38 13.85
C LYS A 686 11.28 9.04 14.95
N LEU A 687 12.33 8.27 14.63
CA LEU A 687 13.45 7.94 15.54
C LEU A 687 14.67 8.88 15.35
N ASP A 688 14.59 9.91 14.49
CA ASP A 688 15.66 10.90 14.28
C ASP A 688 17.03 10.31 13.86
N ILE A 689 17.06 9.13 13.22
CA ILE A 689 18.28 8.38 12.83
C ILE A 689 19.32 9.24 12.08
N HIS A 690 18.91 10.23 11.28
CA HIS A 690 19.84 11.09 10.53
C HIS A 690 20.45 12.23 11.38
N ARG A 691 20.10 12.38 12.67
CA ARG A 691 20.42 13.56 13.48
C ARG A 691 21.59 13.33 14.45
N GLY A 692 22.74 13.94 14.15
CA GLY A 692 23.98 13.84 14.94
C GLY A 692 23.80 14.06 16.44
N LEU A 693 24.16 13.06 17.24
CA LEU A 693 24.11 13.10 18.71
C LEU A 693 25.18 14.04 19.31
N GLY A 694 24.87 15.35 19.31
CA GLY A 694 25.62 16.34 20.08
C GLY A 694 25.66 15.94 21.56
N ARG A 695 26.86 15.65 22.08
CA ARG A 695 27.16 15.05 23.39
C ARG A 695 26.25 15.52 24.54
N LYS A 696 25.16 14.78 24.84
CA LYS A 696 24.32 15.02 26.02
C LYS A 696 24.91 14.40 27.28
N THR A 697 25.86 15.11 27.88
CA THR A 697 26.40 14.81 29.22
C THR A 697 25.49 15.38 30.31
N SER A 698 24.33 14.73 30.54
CA SER A 698 23.44 15.09 31.65
C SER A 698 22.56 13.92 32.08
N PHE A 699 22.99 13.15 33.09
CA PHE A 699 22.03 12.48 33.97
C PHE A 699 21.28 13.56 34.74
N GLN A 700 19.96 13.63 34.57
CA GLN A 700 19.12 14.47 35.42
C GLN A 700 17.86 13.70 35.80
N THR A 701 17.71 13.42 37.09
CA THR A 701 16.59 12.68 37.67
C THR A 701 15.30 13.49 37.58
N CYS A 702 14.24 12.88 37.07
CA CYS A 702 12.91 13.49 37.08
C CYS A 702 12.40 13.67 38.52
N ILE A 703 12.07 14.91 38.88
CA ILE A 703 11.29 15.23 40.09
C ILE A 703 9.89 15.63 39.62
N MET A 704 8.87 15.08 40.30
CA MET A 704 7.46 15.26 39.95
C MET A 704 7.01 16.73 40.11
N CYS A 705 6.34 17.28 39.09
CA CYS A 705 5.74 18.61 39.15
C CYS A 705 4.32 18.55 39.73
N ASN A 706 4.15 18.91 41.02
CA ASN A 706 2.84 19.27 41.56
C ASN A 706 2.51 20.73 41.20
N GLY A 707 1.30 20.97 40.70
CA GLY A 707 0.84 22.31 40.36
C GLY A 707 0.51 23.16 41.61
N PRO A 708 0.63 24.49 41.53
CA PRO A 708 0.22 25.38 42.61
C PRO A 708 -1.31 25.61 42.57
N TYR A 709 -1.97 25.68 43.74
CA TYR A 709 -2.80 26.84 44.10
C TYR A 709 -3.37 26.79 45.52
N GLN A 710 -3.33 27.97 46.15
CA GLN A 710 -4.04 28.43 47.35
C GLN A 710 -3.33 28.33 48.72
N SER A 711 -3.51 29.40 49.48
CA SER A 711 -2.95 29.64 50.80
C SER A 711 -4.07 29.82 51.81
N SER A 712 -3.86 29.33 53.02
CA SER A 712 -4.46 29.87 54.24
C SER A 712 -3.44 29.72 55.37
N ALA A 713 -3.45 30.65 56.32
CA ALA A 713 -2.39 30.79 57.32
C ALA A 713 -2.93 30.65 58.74
N SER A 714 -2.16 30.01 59.63
CA SER A 714 -2.42 30.03 61.07
C SER A 714 -1.17 29.72 61.91
N THR A 715 -0.66 30.78 62.56
CA THR A 715 -0.18 30.79 63.97
C THR A 715 0.62 29.60 64.54
N SER A 716 1.95 29.79 64.58
CA SER A 716 2.78 29.94 65.81
C SER A 716 2.74 28.94 66.99
N ALA A 717 3.94 28.76 67.56
CA ALA A 717 4.30 28.07 68.82
C ALA A 717 4.30 26.52 68.79
N GLY A 718 5.22 25.85 69.49
CA GLY A 718 6.38 26.36 70.24
C GLY A 718 6.98 25.31 71.20
N ALA A 719 8.26 25.49 71.59
CA ALA A 719 9.06 24.54 72.39
C ALA A 719 9.30 23.17 71.67
N ALA A 720 10.22 22.27 72.04
CA ALA A 720 11.35 22.19 72.99
C ALA A 720 12.07 20.84 72.72
N HIS A 721 13.32 20.50 73.10
CA HIS A 721 14.48 21.19 73.69
C HIS A 721 15.72 20.28 73.53
N TYR A 722 16.94 20.84 73.48
CA TYR A 722 18.23 20.17 73.78
C TYR A 722 18.72 19.01 72.87
N HIS A 723 20.02 18.63 72.82
CA HIS A 723 21.23 19.15 73.51
C HIS A 723 22.48 19.19 72.59
N SER A 724 23.48 19.98 73.00
CA SER A 724 24.89 20.13 72.55
C SER A 724 25.60 18.89 71.92
N SER A 725 26.62 19.03 71.05
CA SER A 725 27.81 19.91 71.15
C SER A 725 28.40 20.21 69.74
N GLN A 726 28.90 21.41 69.38
CA GLN A 726 30.20 22.02 69.73
C GLN A 726 31.42 21.08 69.63
N ASP A 727 32.63 21.47 69.22
CA ASP A 727 33.24 22.54 68.39
C ASP A 727 34.74 22.16 68.33
N SER A 728 35.48 22.26 67.23
CA SER A 728 36.36 23.39 66.85
C SER A 728 37.15 22.94 65.59
N PHE A 729 37.62 23.78 64.65
CA PHE A 729 38.49 24.96 64.81
C PHE A 729 38.37 25.96 63.65
N CYS A 730 39.03 27.13 63.78
CA CYS A 730 39.03 28.29 62.86
C CYS A 730 39.43 27.97 61.39
N GLY A 731 39.07 28.76 60.36
CA GLY A 731 38.32 30.04 60.32
C GLY A 731 39.19 31.30 60.10
N VAL A 732 38.60 32.38 59.56
CA VAL A 732 39.14 33.78 59.43
C VAL A 732 40.25 33.97 58.36
N TYR A 733 40.28 34.98 57.47
CA TYR A 733 39.29 35.90 56.84
C TYR A 733 40.07 36.73 55.75
N HIS A 734 39.66 37.84 55.09
CA HIS A 734 38.49 38.74 55.11
C HIS A 734 38.37 39.54 53.77
N SER A 735 37.34 40.40 53.66
CA SER A 735 37.23 41.56 52.71
C SER A 735 37.09 41.22 51.21
N HIS A 736 36.55 42.05 50.30
CA HIS A 736 35.67 43.24 50.37
C HIS A 736 34.48 42.97 49.38
N LEU A 737 33.27 43.57 49.39
CA LEU A 737 32.77 44.96 49.57
C LEU A 737 33.12 45.89 48.38
N SER A 738 32.19 46.66 47.78
CA SER A 738 30.76 46.89 48.07
C SER A 738 30.02 47.59 46.91
N ASN A 739 28.69 47.39 46.79
CA ASN A 739 27.67 48.31 46.24
C ASN A 739 27.74 48.66 44.71
N SER A 740 26.66 48.98 43.98
CA SER A 740 25.22 49.18 44.32
C SER A 740 24.28 49.08 43.10
N SER A 741 22.96 49.01 43.38
CA SER A 741 21.82 49.56 42.60
C SER A 741 21.45 49.03 41.20
N ASN A 742 20.35 48.28 41.16
CA ASN A 742 19.18 48.36 40.26
C ASN A 742 19.32 48.97 38.85
N ALA A 743 19.08 48.17 37.79
CA ALA A 743 18.00 48.36 36.80
C ALA A 743 17.96 47.25 35.73
N MET A 744 16.75 46.81 35.35
CA MET A 744 16.37 45.99 34.18
C MET A 744 14.86 46.19 33.96
N PRO A 745 14.27 45.88 32.77
CA PRO A 745 14.87 45.50 31.49
C PRO A 745 14.44 46.45 30.34
N SER A 746 14.84 46.16 29.09
CA SER A 746 13.93 46.13 27.92
C SER A 746 14.64 45.60 26.67
N ASP A 747 13.88 44.94 25.80
CA ASP A 747 14.32 44.31 24.56
C ASP A 747 14.45 45.30 23.38
N SER A 748 15.40 45.04 22.48
CA SER A 748 15.12 44.82 21.04
C SER A 748 16.41 44.80 20.20
N CYS A 749 16.71 43.67 19.57
CA CYS A 749 17.79 43.57 18.58
C CYS A 749 17.24 43.85 17.17
N GLN A 750 17.72 44.91 16.51
CA GLN A 750 17.59 45.09 15.07
C GLN A 750 18.98 45.15 14.42
N CYS A 751 19.35 44.10 13.69
CA CYS A 751 20.62 44.05 12.96
C CYS A 751 20.54 44.87 11.67
N SER A 752 21.38 45.91 11.56
CA SER A 752 21.67 46.60 10.30
C SER A 752 23.11 46.32 9.86
N ARG A 753 23.34 46.28 8.54
CA ARG A 753 24.60 45.79 7.94
C ARG A 753 25.63 46.91 7.71
N THR A 754 26.85 46.46 7.42
CA THR A 754 27.98 47.21 6.80
C THR A 754 28.63 48.30 7.65
N ALA A 755 29.92 48.61 7.46
CA ALA A 755 31.07 47.79 7.01
C ALA A 755 32.33 48.63 7.22
N ASP A 756 33.45 48.02 7.62
CA ASP A 756 34.76 48.59 7.30
C ASP A 756 35.87 47.52 7.34
N ALA A 757 36.98 47.79 6.67
CA ALA A 757 38.01 46.79 6.39
C ALA A 757 39.39 47.19 6.91
N PHE A 758 40.20 46.20 7.31
CA PHE A 758 41.65 46.32 7.31
C PHE A 758 42.31 45.05 6.77
N ILE A 759 43.35 45.25 5.95
CA ILE A 759 44.05 44.20 5.22
C ILE A 759 45.35 43.86 5.94
N SER A 760 45.62 42.56 6.11
CA SER A 760 46.99 42.05 6.16
C SER A 760 47.05 40.68 5.49
N SER A 761 48.06 40.47 4.67
CA SER A 761 48.28 39.25 3.89
C SER A 761 49.03 38.18 4.68
N HIS A 762 48.79 36.90 4.38
CA HIS A 762 49.84 35.92 4.04
C HIS A 762 49.22 34.70 3.34
N HIS A 763 50.04 33.95 2.59
CA HIS A 763 49.58 32.92 1.65
C HIS A 763 49.17 31.59 2.32
N THR A 764 48.06 31.02 1.85
CA THR A 764 47.76 29.58 1.90
C THR A 764 47.27 29.12 0.52
N HIS A 765 47.48 27.85 0.18
CA HIS A 765 47.18 27.32 -1.15
C HIS A 765 45.67 27.08 -1.37
N HIS A 766 45.20 27.30 -2.60
CA HIS A 766 43.83 26.98 -3.00
C HIS A 766 43.53 25.48 -2.90
N TYR A 767 42.54 25.13 -2.08
CA TYR A 767 41.66 24.00 -2.36
C TYR A 767 40.31 24.53 -2.85
N SER A 768 39.90 24.09 -4.03
CA SER A 768 38.59 24.44 -4.61
C SER A 768 37.52 23.55 -4.00
N CYS A 769 36.78 24.05 -3.00
CA CYS A 769 35.60 23.36 -2.49
C CYS A 769 34.46 23.42 -3.53
N GLN A 770 34.33 22.37 -4.34
CA GLN A 770 33.13 22.14 -5.13
C GLN A 770 32.04 21.55 -4.23
N PHE A 771 30.84 22.12 -4.28
CA PHE A 771 29.68 21.53 -3.60
C PHE A 771 29.35 20.18 -4.25
N GLY A 772 29.49 19.09 -3.47
CA GLY A 772 29.11 17.76 -3.89
C GLY A 772 27.59 17.69 -4.12
N ARG A 773 27.17 17.26 -5.32
CA ARG A 773 25.79 16.89 -5.58
C ARG A 773 25.51 15.53 -4.94
N SER A 774 24.65 15.49 -3.92
CA SER A 774 24.00 14.23 -3.56
C SER A 774 22.90 13.95 -4.59
N ASN A 775 23.12 12.95 -5.45
CA ASN A 775 22.16 12.55 -6.48
C ASN A 775 21.25 11.46 -5.92
N VAL A 776 20.09 11.84 -5.38
CA VAL A 776 19.00 10.88 -5.14
C VAL A 776 18.36 10.54 -6.49
N PRO A 777 18.23 9.25 -6.88
CA PRO A 777 17.57 8.88 -8.12
C PRO A 777 16.05 9.04 -7.99
N VAL A 778 15.46 9.86 -8.85
CA VAL A 778 14.01 9.86 -9.11
C VAL A 778 13.79 9.01 -10.36
N GLU A 779 13.37 7.76 -10.20
CA GLU A 779 13.10 6.87 -11.34
C GLU A 779 11.64 6.99 -11.81
N THR A 780 11.43 7.72 -12.91
CA THR A 780 10.23 7.61 -13.73
C THR A 780 10.39 6.41 -14.67
N THR A 781 9.54 5.38 -14.51
CA THR A 781 9.66 4.13 -15.27
C THR A 781 9.11 4.23 -16.70
N ASP A 782 9.97 4.61 -17.64
CA ASP A 782 9.76 4.39 -19.09
C ASP A 782 10.35 3.03 -19.56
N GLU A 783 9.95 2.59 -20.75
CA GLU A 783 10.09 1.19 -21.21
C GLU A 783 11.53 0.72 -21.49
N ILE A 784 11.81 -0.56 -21.20
CA ILE A 784 13.01 -1.28 -21.66
C ILE A 784 12.59 -2.58 -22.37
N PRO A 785 12.98 -2.80 -23.64
CA PRO A 785 12.62 -4.02 -24.39
C PRO A 785 13.55 -5.20 -24.06
N PHE A 786 12.97 -6.39 -23.92
CA PHE A 786 13.70 -7.65 -23.67
C PHE A 786 13.82 -8.53 -24.93
N SER A 787 15.03 -9.01 -25.22
CA SER A 787 15.29 -10.09 -26.18
C SER A 787 15.80 -11.34 -25.48
N PHE A 788 15.17 -12.49 -25.70
CA PHE A 788 15.57 -13.77 -25.11
C PHE A 788 16.77 -14.41 -25.82
N SER A 789 17.93 -14.50 -25.15
CA SER A 789 18.82 -15.68 -25.16
C SER A 789 20.10 -15.45 -24.36
N ASP A 790 20.12 -15.90 -23.09
CA ASP A 790 21.37 -16.36 -22.45
C ASP A 790 21.11 -17.22 -21.19
N GLY A 791 22.14 -17.90 -20.69
CA GLY A 791 22.05 -18.78 -19.52
C GLY A 791 22.00 -18.08 -18.16
N LEU A 792 21.58 -18.79 -17.11
CA LEU A 792 21.56 -18.30 -15.72
C LEU A 792 22.98 -17.94 -15.22
N ARG A 793 23.21 -16.66 -14.91
CA ARG A 793 24.45 -16.13 -14.33
C ARG A 793 24.25 -15.70 -12.86
N ILE A 794 25.32 -15.74 -12.07
CA ILE A 794 25.34 -15.37 -10.65
C ILE A 794 26.34 -14.23 -10.38
N SER A 795 25.99 -13.32 -9.46
CA SER A 795 26.88 -12.28 -8.91
C SER A 795 27.39 -12.71 -7.53
N GLU A 796 28.60 -12.32 -7.17
CA GLU A 796 29.03 -12.28 -5.76
C GLU A 796 28.28 -11.15 -5.01
N LYS A 797 27.96 -11.37 -3.72
CA LYS A 797 27.30 -10.42 -2.80
C LYS A 797 28.29 -9.63 -1.95
#